data_AF-A0A8J8ESB3-F1
#
_entry.id   AF-A0A8J8ESB3-F1
#
_cell.length_a   1.000
_cell.length_b   1.000
_cell.length_c   1.000
_cell.angle_alpha   90.00
_cell.angle_beta   90.00
_cell.angle_gamma   90.00
#
_symmetry.space_group_name_H-M   'P 1'
#
loop_
_entity.id
_entity.type
_entity.pdbx_description
1 polymer ?
#
loop_
_entity_poly.entity_id
_entity_poly.type
_entity_poly.pdbx_seq_one_letter_code
_entity_poly.pdbx_strand_id
1 'polypeptide(L)'
;MVGRKYVTFFILILLSILIVSSVLGPVLIKAPPQTKSLERFLLPWEPARNETNETGPPIEVPENGQFMLLVTGASHAHYLRANVYTDYINGSWVTKNASVLPANTVAPPMPEVPHHAEMDTIGVISFAPLSGNLYTSLYTTMVNASGVEALPEYNLFRTAVNVSTYSFSAVSYTFQPYLLHNLSAGNLTDYLSAPNDTRLVSLARAITRNATDDYEKAQLIAEFLRKHYTYLENPERPNGTDPLTWFLFESKEGTSKDFASAFVILARLNGIPARLVEGFYIRAVPGTQIVSNKDRWFWAELYFDKAGWLTFDPLRKDPNLFRPFELEVSPKSLELQPGEEIKLNITLMNVVNNSKVYLYAYVPEKPTLMFPLNPGTSEITLRTLQSPGSYGIVLKAMVEHHGKVMKEDAVVIVNVSGGVKLRAEPAYLVIKRGSLGTVRIYTEDNVTELILLPMDSPLPSVLLPDRKGTFNLLFYAPSEPGWHFLGVRTAGENPSFLYIPVKVIDWAKVTLFDWPQNATAGDTITISGTVADSTGVVWDEGTIYTTLDYGNRSILLGFENFTRKLLQVNFTLPRYLAPGVYNITFHYLPSWGAPYVPRETWIEIAVKALAEFDVPKQVVSLQGNVTIKGHLVGGDGKAIANASIEYSLDGNYMGTVNTSENGEFSLRVLLTQLGSHNLSLYYPGDASYSPAEVSVEIAIVEMELPEKVEAELGKPVKITGRIIGLEKGQISARIYPGKLYKVPVSNGSFTLTLEPFNFIGERSMDFYHGDNLLARTTVVIVSPIKIELLTNRSEGEETAVIKFKALDALNGPVPNVFLTVEIEDEIRQVMTNASGIATLEVPVPDDEKNVTVRVFFRGSSYYLPAEETFHVLIVKKREIPWLYLGIALLLAVVIARYGLVRKKAPKVEREPVLKIIFNNGIPLFKEGEVMEISVECENEPELYVDGKPVEKGKDFRLKLPLGEHTIEARCGGLVERATARIVKSYNDAVVEHYERCFLPWVKEIGVDVDELTPREIEAVLTDMMYPWEPLDVLTEIFEKAKYSHREVSREEFIRFYRALLTVIGGGCVV
;
A
#
# COMPACT_ATOMS: atom_id res chain seq x y z
N MET A 1 26.05 -80.53 28.10
CA MET A 1 26.47 -79.98 26.79
C MET A 1 25.54 -78.83 26.43
N VAL A 2 26.13 -77.72 25.97
CA VAL A 2 25.47 -76.55 25.34
C VAL A 2 24.60 -75.68 26.26
N GLY A 3 25.29 -74.96 27.16
CA GLY A 3 25.00 -73.55 27.36
C GLY A 3 25.79 -72.74 26.34
N ARG A 4 25.11 -72.08 25.40
CA ARG A 4 25.63 -70.95 24.61
C ARG A 4 24.52 -70.41 23.71
N LYS A 5 24.35 -69.09 23.74
CA LYS A 5 23.71 -68.21 22.73
C LYS A 5 22.17 -68.00 22.82
N TYR A 6 21.71 -67.23 23.80
CA TYR A 6 20.53 -66.35 23.61
C TYR A 6 20.63 -64.97 24.31
N VAL A 7 21.79 -64.59 24.86
CA VAL A 7 22.04 -63.23 25.43
C VAL A 7 22.50 -62.23 24.37
N THR A 8 22.85 -62.68 23.16
CA THR A 8 23.24 -61.81 22.03
C THR A 8 22.07 -61.44 21.10
N PHE A 9 20.86 -61.97 21.36
CA PHE A 9 19.66 -61.74 20.52
C PHE A 9 18.72 -60.66 21.08
N PHE A 10 18.88 -60.29 22.35
CA PHE A 10 18.09 -59.26 23.04
C PHE A 10 18.63 -57.82 22.86
N ILE A 11 19.88 -57.67 22.42
CA ILE A 11 20.53 -56.35 22.22
C ILE A 11 20.34 -55.83 20.78
N LEU A 12 19.82 -56.65 19.85
CA LEU A 12 19.56 -56.25 18.45
C LEU A 12 18.07 -56.14 18.09
N ILE A 13 17.15 -56.44 19.01
CA ILE A 13 15.68 -56.30 18.84
C ILE A 13 15.13 -55.08 19.62
N LEU A 14 15.90 -54.55 20.58
CA LEU A 14 15.66 -53.26 21.23
C LEU A 14 15.99 -52.05 20.33
N LEU A 15 16.36 -52.29 19.06
CA LEU A 15 16.76 -51.28 18.09
C LEU A 15 15.80 -51.17 16.88
N SER A 16 14.62 -51.81 16.91
CA SER A 16 13.76 -51.85 15.71
C SER A 16 12.25 -51.78 15.93
N ILE A 17 11.71 -51.56 17.13
CA ILE A 17 10.27 -51.29 17.32
C ILE A 17 10.03 -50.25 18.42
N LEU A 18 10.50 -49.03 18.15
CA LEU A 18 9.90 -47.82 18.67
C LEU A 18 9.88 -46.82 17.51
N ILE A 19 8.67 -46.45 17.10
CA ILE A 19 8.30 -45.32 16.22
C ILE A 19 8.15 -45.66 14.72
N VAL A 20 6.95 -46.12 14.34
CA VAL A 20 6.23 -45.66 13.12
C VAL A 20 4.72 -45.63 13.38
N SER A 21 4.18 -44.46 13.71
CA SER A 21 3.06 -43.73 13.05
C SER A 21 2.73 -42.55 13.98
N SER A 22 2.52 -41.31 13.54
CA SER A 22 1.84 -40.87 12.33
C SER A 22 2.41 -39.55 11.79
N VAL A 23 2.15 -39.36 10.50
CA VAL A 23 2.30 -38.16 9.70
C VAL A 23 1.51 -36.99 10.29
N LEU A 24 2.19 -35.88 10.53
CA LEU A 24 1.85 -34.50 10.14
C LEU A 24 3.07 -33.63 10.49
N GLY A 25 3.62 -32.91 9.49
CA GLY A 25 4.80 -32.04 9.64
C GLY A 25 4.51 -30.74 10.42
N PRO A 26 5.33 -29.67 10.34
CA PRO A 26 6.33 -29.42 9.29
C PRO A 26 7.64 -28.68 9.73
N VAL A 27 8.55 -28.47 8.74
CA VAL A 27 9.30 -27.21 8.49
C VAL A 27 10.66 -26.89 9.17
N LEU A 28 11.66 -26.69 8.28
CA LEU A 28 12.77 -25.72 8.20
C LEU A 28 14.16 -25.91 8.88
N ILE A 29 15.17 -25.81 7.99
CA ILE A 29 16.53 -25.20 8.06
C ILE A 29 17.72 -26.03 8.60
N LYS A 30 18.67 -26.28 7.68
CA LYS A 30 20.14 -26.30 7.90
C LYS A 30 20.70 -25.19 7.01
N ALA A 31 21.59 -24.31 7.47
CA ALA A 31 23.04 -24.53 7.50
C ALA A 31 23.75 -23.55 8.51
N PRO A 32 25.08 -23.60 8.73
CA PRO A 32 25.70 -23.97 10.01
C PRO A 32 26.48 -22.85 10.74
N PRO A 33 26.82 -23.03 12.03
CA PRO A 33 27.89 -22.31 12.70
C PRO A 33 29.17 -23.17 12.79
N GLN A 34 30.32 -22.59 12.48
CA GLN A 34 31.58 -22.98 13.12
C GLN A 34 32.32 -21.73 13.54
N THR A 35 32.05 -21.31 14.77
CA THR A 35 32.95 -20.50 15.58
C THR A 35 34.10 -21.38 16.07
N LYS A 36 35.33 -20.92 15.83
CA LYS A 36 36.46 -21.20 16.72
C LYS A 36 36.88 -19.87 17.34
N SER A 37 36.66 -19.77 18.65
CA SER A 37 37.18 -18.71 19.51
C SER A 37 38.71 -18.74 19.54
N LEU A 38 39.34 -17.58 19.46
CA LEU A 38 40.66 -17.40 20.07
C LEU A 38 40.75 -16.02 20.74
N GLU A 39 40.44 -16.05 22.03
CA GLU A 39 40.72 -15.03 23.05
C GLU A 39 42.23 -14.84 23.26
N ARG A 40 42.94 -14.36 22.24
CA ARG A 40 44.27 -13.77 22.42
C ARG A 40 44.33 -12.52 21.56
N PHE A 41 44.07 -11.37 22.18
CA PHE A 41 44.76 -10.10 21.94
C PHE A 41 44.15 -8.93 22.73
N LEU A 42 43.17 -9.17 23.61
CA LEU A 42 42.71 -8.17 24.58
C LEU A 42 43.71 -8.04 25.74
N LEU A 43 44.47 -6.93 25.76
CA LEU A 43 44.52 -5.93 26.85
C LEU A 43 45.64 -4.89 26.60
N PRO A 44 45.57 -3.68 27.19
CA PRO A 44 45.37 -2.43 26.46
C PRO A 44 46.59 -1.51 26.47
N TRP A 45 46.62 -0.54 25.55
CA TRP A 45 47.42 0.68 25.73
C TRP A 45 46.54 1.91 25.50
N GLU A 46 46.22 2.58 26.60
CA GLU A 46 45.95 4.02 26.68
C GLU A 46 47.06 4.62 27.58
N PRO A 47 47.38 5.93 27.58
CA PRO A 47 46.63 7.09 27.03
C PRO A 47 47.55 8.05 26.21
N ALA A 48 47.06 9.15 25.62
CA ALA A 48 46.79 10.41 26.30
C ALA A 48 45.52 11.10 25.77
N ARG A 49 44.67 11.52 26.73
CA ARG A 49 43.58 12.47 26.55
C ARG A 49 44.12 13.78 25.96
N ASN A 50 43.40 14.31 24.98
CA ASN A 50 43.07 15.73 24.94
C ASN A 50 41.63 15.85 24.45
N GLU A 51 40.81 16.49 25.28
CA GLU A 51 39.46 16.91 24.96
C GLU A 51 39.53 17.97 23.85
N THR A 52 39.06 17.64 22.65
CA THR A 52 38.64 18.63 21.66
C THR A 52 37.21 18.32 21.22
N ASN A 53 36.37 19.35 21.24
CA ASN A 53 34.98 19.37 20.77
C ASN A 53 34.92 19.07 19.26
N GLU A 54 35.00 17.81 18.86
CA GLU A 54 34.84 17.41 17.45
C GLU A 54 33.99 16.15 17.34
N THR A 55 33.09 16.13 16.36
CA THR A 55 32.36 14.95 15.89
C THR A 55 33.32 13.95 15.22
N GLY A 56 34.24 13.38 15.98
CA GLY A 56 35.33 12.54 15.45
C GLY A 56 36.30 13.31 14.54
N PRO A 57 37.50 12.78 14.27
CA PRO A 57 38.39 13.41 13.30
C PRO A 57 37.71 13.40 11.92
N PRO A 58 37.79 14.51 11.14
CA PRO A 58 37.40 14.46 9.73
C PRO A 58 38.16 13.31 9.05
N ILE A 59 37.55 12.64 8.06
CA ILE A 59 38.33 11.77 7.18
C ILE A 59 39.38 12.66 6.52
N GLU A 60 40.63 12.56 6.97
CA GLU A 60 41.77 13.05 6.22
C GLU A 60 41.84 12.20 4.96
N VAL A 61 41.21 12.69 3.90
CA VAL A 61 41.44 12.19 2.55
C VAL A 61 42.92 12.42 2.28
N PRO A 62 43.74 11.37 2.03
CA PRO A 62 45.16 11.56 1.83
C PRO A 62 45.38 12.55 0.68
N GLU A 63 46.20 13.59 0.89
CA GLU A 63 46.59 14.56 -0.15
C GLU A 63 47.29 13.88 -1.34
N ASN A 64 47.78 12.64 -1.14
CA ASN A 64 48.34 11.80 -2.18
C ASN A 64 47.23 11.22 -3.06
N GLY A 65 47.31 11.46 -4.39
CA GLY A 65 46.27 11.20 -5.39
C GLY A 65 45.85 9.74 -5.65
N GLN A 66 45.46 8.99 -4.60
CA GLN A 66 44.96 7.62 -4.67
C GLN A 66 43.54 7.43 -4.12
N PHE A 67 42.84 8.49 -3.70
CA PHE A 67 41.44 8.38 -3.30
C PHE A 67 40.54 8.18 -4.52
N MET A 68 39.92 7.01 -4.59
CA MET A 68 38.91 6.65 -5.58
C MET A 68 37.81 5.83 -4.91
N LEU A 69 36.57 6.08 -5.32
CA LEU A 69 35.40 5.26 -5.03
C LEU A 69 34.84 4.71 -6.34
N LEU A 70 34.39 3.46 -6.32
CA LEU A 70 33.47 2.91 -7.32
C LEU A 70 32.06 2.97 -6.73
N VAL A 71 31.17 3.70 -7.39
CA VAL A 71 29.78 3.90 -6.96
C VAL A 71 28.85 3.25 -7.98
N THR A 72 27.87 2.48 -7.52
CA THR A 72 26.91 1.76 -8.38
C THR A 72 25.48 1.97 -7.91
N GLY A 73 24.51 2.08 -8.83
CA GLY A 73 23.08 2.06 -8.50
C GLY A 73 22.52 3.36 -7.91
N ALA A 74 23.21 4.49 -8.12
CA ALA A 74 22.77 5.81 -7.71
C ALA A 74 21.93 6.46 -8.82
N SER A 75 20.71 5.94 -9.05
CA SER A 75 19.86 6.36 -10.17
C SER A 75 19.29 7.77 -9.99
N HIS A 76 19.15 8.24 -8.76
CA HIS A 76 18.49 9.51 -8.41
C HIS A 76 19.32 10.36 -7.43
N ALA A 77 20.23 9.74 -6.65
CA ALA A 77 21.12 10.46 -5.74
C ALA A 77 22.22 11.23 -6.50
N HIS A 78 22.34 12.52 -6.20
CA HIS A 78 23.36 13.41 -6.79
C HIS A 78 24.55 13.72 -5.86
N TYR A 79 24.45 13.40 -4.58
CA TYR A 79 25.45 13.78 -3.57
C TYR A 79 25.70 12.67 -2.57
N LEU A 80 26.99 12.41 -2.32
CA LEU A 80 27.45 11.57 -1.22
C LEU A 80 28.03 12.46 -0.12
N ARG A 81 27.30 12.65 0.97
CA ARG A 81 27.70 13.45 2.15
C ARG A 81 28.74 12.74 2.99
N ALA A 82 29.67 13.53 3.49
CA ALA A 82 30.73 13.12 4.41
C ALA A 82 30.60 13.87 5.75
N ASN A 83 30.42 15.19 5.69
CA ASN A 83 30.35 16.05 6.88
C ASN A 83 29.20 17.06 6.74
N VAL A 84 28.59 17.41 7.87
CA VAL A 84 27.56 18.45 7.98
C VAL A 84 28.01 19.47 9.01
N TYR A 85 27.95 20.75 8.67
CA TYR A 85 28.38 21.87 9.50
C TYR A 85 27.21 22.77 9.87
N THR A 86 27.14 23.11 11.15
CA THR A 86 26.00 23.85 11.74
C THR A 86 26.32 25.30 12.05
N ASP A 87 27.56 25.63 12.41
CA ASP A 87 27.91 26.97 12.88
C ASP A 87 29.11 27.54 12.11
N TYR A 88 29.10 28.85 11.91
CA TYR A 88 30.20 29.59 11.31
C TYR A 88 30.81 30.52 12.34
N ILE A 89 32.04 30.21 12.77
CA ILE A 89 32.74 30.90 13.85
C ILE A 89 34.12 31.32 13.33
N ASN A 90 34.42 32.62 13.37
CA ASN A 90 35.74 33.18 13.02
C ASN A 90 36.30 32.67 11.68
N GLY A 91 35.50 32.70 10.61
CA GLY A 91 35.93 32.28 9.28
C GLY A 91 35.88 30.78 9.03
N SER A 92 35.48 29.97 10.02
CA SER A 92 35.51 28.51 9.96
C SER A 92 34.15 27.88 10.25
N TRP A 93 33.84 26.79 9.54
CA TRP A 93 32.65 25.99 9.79
C TRP A 93 32.94 24.93 10.85
N VAL A 94 32.03 24.79 11.81
CA VAL A 94 32.10 23.80 12.88
C VAL A 94 30.78 23.04 13.01
N THR A 95 30.85 21.85 13.59
CA THR A 95 29.71 20.97 13.81
C THR A 95 29.47 20.82 15.31
N LYS A 96 28.22 21.01 15.77
CA LYS A 96 27.84 20.74 17.16
C LYS A 96 27.89 19.24 17.46
N ASN A 97 27.96 18.89 18.74
CA ASN A 97 27.80 17.50 19.15
C ASN A 97 26.39 17.00 18.79
N ALA A 98 26.32 15.78 18.26
CA ALA A 98 25.09 15.08 17.92
C ALA A 98 24.97 13.75 18.69
N SER A 99 23.75 13.23 18.74
CA SER A 99 23.47 11.94 19.35
C SER A 99 24.03 10.81 18.48
N VAL A 100 24.72 9.86 19.10
CA VAL A 100 25.23 8.66 18.43
C VAL A 100 24.32 7.50 18.78
N LEU A 101 23.74 6.85 17.76
CA LEU A 101 22.92 5.66 17.92
C LEU A 101 23.65 4.44 17.34
N PRO A 102 23.73 3.31 18.06
CA PRO A 102 24.30 2.06 17.55
C PRO A 102 23.28 1.37 16.61
N ALA A 103 22.89 2.08 15.56
CA ALA A 103 21.90 1.66 14.58
C ALA A 103 22.50 1.85 13.18
N ASN A 104 22.23 0.88 12.32
CA ASN A 104 22.56 0.96 10.90
C ASN A 104 21.36 1.40 10.05
N THR A 105 20.26 1.81 10.70
CA THR A 105 19.04 2.31 10.08
C THR A 105 18.59 3.61 10.74
N VAL A 106 18.00 4.50 9.95
CA VAL A 106 17.34 5.73 10.39
C VAL A 106 16.08 5.88 9.55
N ALA A 107 14.93 6.13 10.18
CA ALA A 107 13.71 6.40 9.43
C ALA A 107 13.87 7.72 8.65
N PRO A 108 13.57 7.77 7.34
CA PRO A 108 13.59 9.02 6.60
C PRO A 108 12.46 9.93 7.12
N PRO A 109 12.66 11.26 7.15
CA PRO A 109 11.56 12.17 7.43
C PRO A 109 10.57 12.14 6.26
N MET A 110 9.28 12.05 6.57
CA MET A 110 8.20 11.98 5.58
C MET A 110 7.72 13.40 5.24
N PRO A 111 7.81 13.84 3.98
CA PRO A 111 7.22 15.11 3.58
C PRO A 111 5.67 15.05 3.68
N GLU A 112 5.06 16.03 4.33
CA GLU A 112 3.60 16.23 4.43
C GLU A 112 3.02 17.01 3.24
N VAL A 113 3.82 17.21 2.18
CA VAL A 113 3.38 17.79 0.92
C VAL A 113 3.48 16.77 -0.21
N PRO A 114 2.61 16.81 -1.24
CA PRO A 114 2.69 15.87 -2.34
C PRO A 114 4.08 15.85 -2.98
N HIS A 115 4.64 14.67 -3.16
CA HIS A 115 6.02 14.51 -3.62
C HIS A 115 6.19 13.21 -4.38
N HIS A 116 7.29 13.11 -5.11
CA HIS A 116 7.77 11.92 -5.79
C HIS A 116 8.94 11.38 -4.97
N ALA A 117 8.86 10.11 -4.57
CA ALA A 117 9.89 9.46 -3.77
C ALA A 117 10.53 8.33 -4.58
N GLU A 118 11.84 8.40 -4.80
CA GLU A 118 12.59 7.39 -5.53
C GLU A 118 13.68 6.80 -4.64
N MET A 119 13.74 5.47 -4.57
CA MET A 119 14.69 4.77 -3.70
C MET A 119 15.86 4.22 -4.49
N ASP A 120 17.06 4.56 -4.06
CA ASP A 120 18.30 4.01 -4.59
C ASP A 120 18.89 2.97 -3.62
N THR A 121 19.47 1.91 -4.18
CA THR A 121 20.38 1.01 -3.45
C THR A 121 21.78 1.19 -4.01
N ILE A 122 22.61 1.91 -3.26
CA ILE A 122 23.90 2.39 -3.72
C ILE A 122 25.02 1.53 -3.13
N GLY A 123 25.83 0.95 -4.00
CA GLY A 123 27.07 0.27 -3.63
C GLY A 123 28.26 1.20 -3.68
N VAL A 124 29.13 1.16 -2.66
CA VAL A 124 30.37 1.94 -2.61
C VAL A 124 31.54 1.01 -2.35
N ILE A 125 32.53 1.03 -3.24
CA ILE A 125 33.83 0.37 -3.06
C ILE A 125 34.90 1.46 -2.98
N SER A 126 35.52 1.60 -1.82
CA SER A 126 36.68 2.48 -1.64
C SER A 126 37.97 1.71 -1.86
N PHE A 127 38.86 2.26 -2.69
CA PHE A 127 40.18 1.65 -2.95
C PHE A 127 41.17 1.86 -1.79
N ALA A 128 40.76 2.62 -0.76
CA ALA A 128 41.44 2.74 0.53
C ALA A 128 40.45 2.42 1.67
N PRO A 129 40.85 1.71 2.74
CA PRO A 129 39.96 1.45 3.87
C PRO A 129 39.50 2.77 4.52
N LEU A 130 38.19 2.88 4.77
CA LEU A 130 37.54 4.04 5.39
C LEU A 130 37.16 3.72 6.85
N SER A 131 37.41 4.66 7.75
CA SER A 131 36.82 4.69 9.09
C SER A 131 36.37 6.14 9.39
N GLY A 132 35.42 6.32 10.32
CA GLY A 132 34.72 7.59 10.53
C GLY A 132 33.42 7.66 9.71
N ASN A 133 33.06 8.85 9.23
CA ASN A 133 31.81 9.06 8.49
C ASN A 133 31.83 8.33 7.14
N LEU A 134 30.82 7.50 6.90
CA LEU A 134 30.61 6.83 5.62
C LEU A 134 29.97 7.79 4.62
N TYR A 135 30.36 7.69 3.35
CA TYR A 135 29.77 8.49 2.29
C TYR A 135 28.38 7.93 1.92
N THR A 136 27.32 8.64 2.30
CA THR A 136 25.91 8.26 2.05
C THR A 136 25.15 9.43 1.41
N SER A 137 23.87 9.33 1.02
CA SER A 137 23.11 10.49 0.51
C SER A 137 22.21 11.10 1.58
N LEU A 138 21.54 12.22 1.27
CA LEU A 138 20.43 12.71 2.11
C LEU A 138 19.35 11.63 2.17
N TYR A 139 18.68 11.53 3.31
CA TYR A 139 17.65 10.54 3.62
C TYR A 139 18.09 9.10 3.37
N THR A 140 19.33 8.81 3.76
CA THR A 140 19.81 7.43 3.87
C THR A 140 19.02 6.72 4.97
N THR A 141 18.40 5.60 4.61
CA THR A 141 17.51 4.83 5.48
C THR A 141 18.21 3.65 6.13
N MET A 142 19.17 3.04 5.42
CA MET A 142 19.93 1.89 5.89
C MET A 142 21.34 1.89 5.32
N VAL A 143 22.31 1.50 6.14
CA VAL A 143 23.69 1.23 5.71
C VAL A 143 24.07 -0.21 6.07
N ASN A 144 24.61 -0.92 5.10
CA ASN A 144 25.13 -2.27 5.26
C ASN A 144 26.67 -2.24 5.28
N ALA A 145 27.22 -2.03 6.47
CA ALA A 145 28.65 -2.10 6.76
C ALA A 145 28.89 -2.63 8.18
N SER A 146 30.14 -3.00 8.50
CA SER A 146 30.49 -3.44 9.85
C SER A 146 30.64 -2.25 10.80
N GLY A 147 30.11 -2.36 12.02
CA GLY A 147 30.31 -1.37 13.09
C GLY A 147 29.67 -0.02 12.83
N VAL A 148 28.53 0.02 12.13
CA VAL A 148 27.83 1.26 11.77
C VAL A 148 27.13 1.88 12.99
N GLU A 149 27.27 3.19 13.12
CA GLU A 149 26.53 4.05 14.04
C GLU A 149 25.87 5.18 13.23
N ALA A 150 24.68 5.62 13.66
CA ALA A 150 23.93 6.70 13.06
C ALA A 150 24.06 8.00 13.86
N LEU A 151 24.06 9.13 13.15
CA LEU A 151 23.97 10.50 13.64
C LEU A 151 22.69 11.14 13.05
N PRO A 152 21.51 10.92 13.65
CA PRO A 152 20.23 11.27 13.05
C PRO A 152 20.06 12.75 12.72
N GLU A 153 20.57 13.65 13.58
CA GLU A 153 20.45 15.10 13.41
C GLU A 153 21.09 15.59 12.10
N TYR A 154 22.10 14.88 11.62
CA TYR A 154 22.84 15.18 10.39
C TYR A 154 22.54 14.21 9.25
N ASN A 155 21.73 13.19 9.51
CA ASN A 155 21.53 12.03 8.63
C ASN A 155 22.86 11.47 8.10
N LEU A 156 23.84 11.34 9.01
CA LEU A 156 25.14 10.73 8.74
C LEU A 156 25.22 9.34 9.35
N PHE A 157 26.02 8.48 8.74
CA PHE A 157 26.39 7.19 9.28
C PHE A 157 27.91 7.13 9.38
N ARG A 158 28.42 6.46 10.40
CA ARG A 158 29.86 6.31 10.62
C ARG A 158 30.21 4.90 11.05
N THR A 159 31.48 4.55 10.97
CA THR A 159 31.99 3.28 11.50
C THR A 159 33.32 3.48 12.20
N ALA A 160 33.49 2.80 13.33
CA ALA A 160 34.77 2.72 14.04
C ALA A 160 35.73 1.68 13.43
N VAL A 161 35.27 0.90 12.44
CA VAL A 161 36.04 -0.18 11.81
C VAL A 161 36.39 0.20 10.38
N ASN A 162 37.59 -0.17 9.95
CA ASN A 162 38.01 0.04 8.56
C ASN A 162 37.16 -0.80 7.60
N VAL A 163 36.43 -0.13 6.70
CA VAL A 163 35.62 -0.75 5.65
C VAL A 163 36.06 -0.28 4.27
N SER A 164 36.15 -1.21 3.32
CA SER A 164 36.50 -0.91 1.91
C SER A 164 35.31 -1.10 0.98
N THR A 165 34.25 -1.77 1.43
CA THR A 165 33.04 -1.99 0.67
C THR A 165 31.85 -1.92 1.61
N TYR A 166 30.84 -1.17 1.21
CA TYR A 166 29.56 -1.09 1.88
C TYR A 166 28.48 -0.73 0.87
N SER A 167 27.22 -0.89 1.26
CA SER A 167 26.09 -0.39 0.49
C SER A 167 25.14 0.37 1.40
N PHE A 168 24.33 1.25 0.84
CA PHE A 168 23.29 1.94 1.58
C PHE A 168 22.06 2.14 0.72
N SER A 169 20.92 2.28 1.37
CA SER A 169 19.66 2.64 0.71
C SER A 169 19.28 4.05 1.10
N ALA A 170 18.79 4.83 0.14
CA ALA A 170 18.37 6.20 0.38
C ALA A 170 17.18 6.60 -0.48
N VAL A 171 16.40 7.55 0.03
CA VAL A 171 15.22 8.08 -0.64
C VAL A 171 15.51 9.48 -1.18
N SER A 172 15.23 9.71 -2.46
CA SER A 172 15.27 11.03 -3.07
C SER A 172 13.84 11.55 -3.18
N TYR A 173 13.55 12.66 -2.50
CA TYR A 173 12.28 13.36 -2.61
C TYR A 173 12.37 14.47 -3.64
N THR A 174 11.46 14.48 -4.60
CA THR A 174 11.30 15.55 -5.58
C THR A 174 9.86 16.05 -5.60
N PHE A 175 9.68 17.32 -5.90
CA PHE A 175 8.41 18.01 -5.73
C PHE A 175 8.02 18.69 -7.03
N GLN A 176 6.71 18.81 -7.27
CA GLN A 176 6.24 19.69 -8.32
C GLN A 176 6.62 21.14 -7.98
N PRO A 177 7.08 21.96 -8.95
CA PRO A 177 7.64 23.28 -8.67
C PRO A 177 6.74 24.19 -7.80
N TYR A 178 5.43 24.11 -7.98
CA TYR A 178 4.48 24.96 -7.28
C TYR A 178 4.28 24.62 -5.81
N LEU A 179 4.46 23.35 -5.43
CA LEU A 179 4.33 22.93 -4.04
C LEU A 179 5.41 23.58 -3.20
N LEU A 180 6.60 23.74 -3.77
CA LEU A 180 7.75 24.37 -3.14
C LEU A 180 7.53 25.87 -2.88
N HIS A 181 6.84 26.57 -3.79
CA HIS A 181 6.48 27.98 -3.61
C HIS A 181 5.43 28.23 -2.51
N ASN A 182 4.75 27.18 -2.03
CA ASN A 182 3.81 27.27 -0.90
C ASN A 182 4.44 26.82 0.42
N LEU A 183 5.73 26.46 0.42
CA LEU A 183 6.44 26.08 1.64
C LEU A 183 6.90 27.33 2.40
N SER A 184 6.86 27.20 3.72
CA SER A 184 7.46 28.18 4.63
C SER A 184 8.71 27.61 5.28
N ALA A 185 9.65 28.48 5.63
CA ALA A 185 10.82 28.07 6.39
C ALA A 185 10.40 27.45 7.74
N GLY A 186 10.97 26.29 8.08
CA GLY A 186 10.61 25.62 9.33
C GLY A 186 11.21 26.28 10.57
N ASN A 187 10.71 25.93 11.75
CA ASN A 187 11.14 26.55 13.01
C ASN A 187 12.39 25.89 13.62
N LEU A 188 13.54 26.00 12.94
CA LEU A 188 14.83 25.49 13.42
C LEU A 188 15.82 26.64 13.73
N THR A 189 15.58 27.34 14.83
CA THR A 189 16.33 28.56 15.20
C THR A 189 17.84 28.35 15.38
N ASP A 190 18.27 27.16 15.80
CA ASP A 190 19.69 26.79 15.91
C ASP A 190 20.44 26.85 14.58
N TYR A 191 19.73 26.77 13.46
CA TYR A 191 20.28 26.81 12.11
C TYR A 191 20.14 28.19 11.45
N LEU A 192 19.85 29.24 12.22
CA LEU A 192 19.77 30.63 11.75
C LEU A 192 20.98 31.50 12.14
N SER A 193 21.95 30.94 12.86
CA SER A 193 23.15 31.67 13.29
C SER A 193 23.99 32.17 12.10
N ALA A 194 24.35 33.45 12.11
CA ALA A 194 25.14 34.11 11.06
C ALA A 194 26.10 35.16 11.66
N PRO A 195 27.22 35.50 10.97
CA PRO A 195 28.11 36.58 11.40
C PRO A 195 27.39 37.92 11.56
N ASN A 196 27.77 38.66 12.59
CA ASN A 196 27.28 40.02 12.81
C ASN A 196 27.99 41.03 11.90
N ASP A 197 27.70 40.98 10.59
CA ASP A 197 28.19 41.93 9.59
C ASP A 197 27.01 42.58 8.85
N THR A 198 26.90 43.91 8.98
CA THR A 198 25.81 44.70 8.38
C THR A 198 25.82 44.67 6.85
N ARG A 199 26.98 44.43 6.22
CA ARG A 199 27.10 44.28 4.76
C ARG A 199 26.41 43.01 4.29
N LEU A 200 26.55 41.90 5.04
CA LEU A 200 25.87 40.64 4.73
C LEU A 200 24.34 40.77 4.86
N VAL A 201 23.87 41.41 5.94
CA VAL A 201 22.42 41.67 6.13
C VAL A 201 21.85 42.52 5.00
N SER A 202 22.58 43.56 4.60
CA SER A 202 22.17 44.46 3.52
C SER A 202 22.11 43.73 2.18
N LEU A 203 23.12 42.89 1.89
CA LEU A 203 23.16 42.07 0.68
C LEU A 203 22.02 41.05 0.65
N ALA A 204 21.82 40.30 1.75
CA ALA A 204 20.78 39.29 1.88
C ALA A 204 19.39 39.87 1.62
N ARG A 205 19.07 41.03 2.20
CA ARG A 205 17.78 41.74 2.00
C ARG A 205 17.64 42.34 0.61
N ALA A 206 18.74 42.80 0.00
CA ALA A 206 18.71 43.38 -1.33
C ALA A 206 18.39 42.33 -2.40
N ILE A 207 18.96 41.12 -2.28
CA ILE A 207 18.72 40.01 -3.20
C ILE A 207 17.25 39.55 -3.14
N THR A 208 16.67 39.48 -1.95
CA THR A 208 15.34 38.89 -1.71
C THR A 208 14.20 39.89 -1.65
N ARG A 209 14.44 41.18 -1.90
CA ARG A 209 13.47 42.27 -1.67
C ARG A 209 12.11 42.07 -2.34
N ASN A 210 12.09 41.43 -3.51
CA ASN A 210 10.87 41.23 -4.31
C ASN A 210 10.34 39.79 -4.23
N ALA A 211 10.92 38.93 -3.39
CA ALA A 211 10.44 37.57 -3.21
C ALA A 211 9.09 37.56 -2.48
N THR A 212 8.19 36.69 -2.95
CA THR A 212 6.84 36.48 -2.42
C THR A 212 6.75 35.30 -1.45
N ASP A 213 7.68 34.35 -1.51
CA ASP A 213 7.74 33.17 -0.64
C ASP A 213 9.20 32.79 -0.27
N ASP A 214 9.38 31.90 0.71
CA ASP A 214 10.71 31.52 1.24
C ASP A 214 11.53 30.67 0.26
N TYR A 215 10.88 29.88 -0.58
CA TYR A 215 11.55 29.08 -1.59
C TYR A 215 12.12 29.97 -2.71
N GLU A 216 11.34 30.97 -3.16
CA GLU A 216 11.76 31.99 -4.12
C GLU A 216 12.96 32.78 -3.59
N LYS A 217 13.04 33.07 -2.28
CA LYS A 217 14.25 33.67 -1.68
C LYS A 217 15.48 32.79 -1.88
N ALA A 218 15.38 31.49 -1.60
CA ALA A 218 16.49 30.55 -1.79
C ALA A 218 16.92 30.49 -3.27
N GLN A 219 15.97 30.42 -4.19
CA GLN A 219 16.24 30.44 -5.64
C GLN A 219 16.96 31.73 -6.07
N LEU A 220 16.50 32.90 -5.62
CA LEU A 220 17.11 34.19 -5.95
C LEU A 220 18.55 34.31 -5.40
N ILE A 221 18.83 33.76 -4.21
CA ILE A 221 20.20 33.73 -3.66
C ILE A 221 21.11 32.86 -4.52
N ALA A 222 20.67 31.65 -4.91
CA ALA A 222 21.45 30.76 -5.77
C ALA A 222 21.72 31.40 -7.13
N GLU A 223 20.69 31.99 -7.74
CA GLU A 223 20.80 32.68 -9.02
C GLU A 223 21.75 33.87 -8.94
N PHE A 224 21.65 34.69 -7.88
CA PHE A 224 22.54 35.83 -7.66
C PHE A 224 24.00 35.38 -7.57
N LEU A 225 24.30 34.35 -6.77
CA LEU A 225 25.66 33.83 -6.64
C LEU A 225 26.18 33.30 -7.98
N ARG A 226 25.40 32.47 -8.68
CA ARG A 226 25.78 31.90 -9.98
C ARG A 226 26.07 32.94 -11.06
N LYS A 227 25.39 34.08 -10.97
CA LYS A 227 25.42 35.14 -11.97
C LYS A 227 26.57 36.12 -11.76
N HIS A 228 26.82 36.50 -10.51
CA HIS A 228 27.72 37.59 -10.15
C HIS A 228 29.12 37.12 -9.69
N TYR A 229 29.30 35.82 -9.49
CA TYR A 229 30.54 35.23 -8.97
C TYR A 229 31.07 34.15 -9.90
N THR A 230 32.38 33.95 -9.90
CA THR A 230 33.06 32.96 -10.75
C THR A 230 33.52 31.78 -9.92
N TYR A 231 33.20 30.56 -10.36
CA TYR A 231 33.76 29.35 -9.77
C TYR A 231 35.23 29.19 -10.17
N LEU A 232 36.11 29.06 -9.18
CA LEU A 232 37.53 28.82 -9.35
C LEU A 232 38.00 27.76 -8.34
N GLU A 233 38.73 26.75 -8.80
CA GLU A 233 39.10 25.59 -7.98
C GLU A 233 40.16 25.94 -6.92
N ASN A 234 41.06 26.89 -7.21
CA ASN A 234 42.14 27.33 -6.30
C ASN A 234 42.30 28.86 -6.32
N PRO A 235 41.39 29.62 -5.69
CA PRO A 235 41.51 31.07 -5.59
C PRO A 235 42.62 31.46 -4.61
N GLU A 236 43.45 32.45 -4.97
CA GLU A 236 44.42 33.05 -4.04
C GLU A 236 43.69 33.93 -3.02
N ARG A 237 43.91 33.69 -1.72
CA ARG A 237 43.34 34.46 -0.62
C ARG A 237 44.43 35.05 0.27
N PRO A 238 44.37 36.34 0.64
CA PRO A 238 45.26 36.93 1.63
C PRO A 238 45.12 36.26 3.02
N ASN A 239 46.24 36.06 3.72
CA ASN A 239 46.20 35.51 5.08
C ASN A 239 45.49 36.45 6.06
N GLY A 240 44.69 35.88 6.97
CA GLY A 240 44.02 36.62 8.04
C GLY A 240 42.70 37.30 7.65
N THR A 241 42.21 37.12 6.42
CA THR A 241 40.87 37.56 6.02
C THR A 241 39.84 36.46 6.24
N ASP A 242 38.61 36.85 6.58
CA ASP A 242 37.48 35.94 6.67
C ASP A 242 37.10 35.44 5.26
N PRO A 243 37.10 34.12 5.01
CA PRO A 243 36.86 33.53 3.69
C PRO A 243 35.59 34.00 2.99
N LEU A 244 34.50 34.10 3.76
CA LEU A 244 33.17 34.41 3.27
C LEU A 244 33.09 35.88 2.82
N THR A 245 33.53 36.79 3.67
CA THR A 245 33.50 38.23 3.36
C THR A 245 34.47 38.60 2.24
N TRP A 246 35.65 37.95 2.18
CA TRP A 246 36.58 38.12 1.05
C TRP A 246 35.94 37.67 -0.26
N PHE A 247 35.32 36.49 -0.28
CA PHE A 247 34.62 35.98 -1.47
C PHE A 247 33.48 36.91 -1.91
N LEU A 248 32.63 37.33 -0.97
CA LEU A 248 31.43 38.13 -1.29
C LEU A 248 31.74 39.57 -1.73
N PHE A 249 32.75 40.21 -1.14
CA PHE A 249 32.94 41.65 -1.32
C PHE A 249 34.22 42.04 -2.06
N GLU A 250 35.23 41.16 -2.11
CA GLU A 250 36.54 41.48 -2.66
C GLU A 250 36.86 40.66 -3.92
N SER A 251 37.05 39.33 -3.81
CA SER A 251 37.49 38.52 -4.96
C SER A 251 36.38 38.25 -5.97
N LYS A 252 35.17 37.93 -5.49
CA LYS A 252 34.06 37.37 -6.28
C LYS A 252 34.41 36.09 -7.06
N GLU A 253 35.53 35.48 -6.73
CA GLU A 253 36.04 34.22 -7.28
C GLU A 253 36.24 33.26 -6.12
N GLY A 254 35.67 32.05 -6.22
CA GLY A 254 35.60 31.14 -5.09
C GLY A 254 35.38 29.68 -5.46
N THR A 255 35.67 28.81 -4.49
CA THR A 255 35.47 27.36 -4.57
C THR A 255 34.00 26.98 -4.31
N SER A 256 33.63 25.71 -4.51
CA SER A 256 32.30 25.21 -4.14
C SER A 256 31.98 25.47 -2.66
N LYS A 257 32.99 25.39 -1.79
CA LYS A 257 32.87 25.74 -0.36
C LYS A 257 32.47 27.20 -0.16
N ASP A 258 33.10 28.13 -0.87
CA ASP A 258 32.83 29.57 -0.72
C ASP A 258 31.40 29.91 -1.20
N PHE A 259 30.99 29.33 -2.34
CA PHE A 259 29.63 29.47 -2.87
C PHE A 259 28.57 28.91 -1.91
N ALA A 260 28.74 27.67 -1.44
CA ALA A 260 27.80 27.05 -0.51
C ALA A 260 27.77 27.78 0.84
N SER A 261 28.91 28.25 1.34
CA SER A 261 28.99 29.04 2.58
C SER A 261 28.22 30.36 2.45
N ALA A 262 28.42 31.08 1.35
CA ALA A 262 27.69 32.31 1.07
C ALA A 262 26.19 32.06 0.96
N PHE A 263 25.79 31.00 0.26
CA PHE A 263 24.39 30.62 0.13
C PHE A 263 23.74 30.35 1.50
N VAL A 264 24.37 29.52 2.34
CA VAL A 264 23.86 29.21 3.69
C VAL A 264 23.70 30.47 4.52
N ILE A 265 24.72 31.33 4.59
CA ILE A 265 24.66 32.53 5.43
C ILE A 265 23.62 33.54 4.92
N LEU A 266 23.50 33.75 3.60
CA LEU A 266 22.48 34.64 3.04
C LEU A 266 21.05 34.10 3.25
N ALA A 267 20.86 32.78 3.21
CA ALA A 267 19.57 32.14 3.51
C ALA A 267 19.19 32.31 4.99
N ARG A 268 20.13 32.07 5.91
CA ARG A 268 19.93 32.27 7.36
C ARG A 268 19.55 33.70 7.71
N LEU A 269 20.20 34.69 7.09
CA LEU A 269 19.89 36.11 7.25
C LEU A 269 18.51 36.51 6.72
N ASN A 270 17.89 35.67 5.90
CA ASN A 270 16.51 35.79 5.42
C ASN A 270 15.51 34.94 6.22
N GLY A 271 15.93 34.36 7.35
CA GLY A 271 15.08 33.56 8.23
C GLY A 271 14.91 32.10 7.82
N ILE A 272 15.70 31.61 6.85
CA ILE A 272 15.60 30.23 6.36
C ILE A 272 16.66 29.38 7.07
N PRO A 273 16.29 28.36 7.87
CA PRO A 273 17.26 27.49 8.51
C PRO A 273 18.05 26.73 7.45
N ALA A 274 19.37 26.79 7.54
CA ALA A 274 20.26 26.21 6.54
C ALA A 274 21.49 25.58 7.19
N ARG A 275 22.11 24.58 6.57
CA ARG A 275 23.38 23.97 6.98
C ARG A 275 24.30 23.72 5.79
N LEU A 276 25.61 23.71 6.03
CA LEU A 276 26.61 23.44 5.00
C LEU A 276 26.93 21.94 5.03
N VAL A 277 27.05 21.32 3.85
CA VAL A 277 27.41 19.91 3.72
C VAL A 277 28.61 19.76 2.79
N GLU A 278 29.48 18.83 3.14
CA GLU A 278 30.67 18.45 2.38
C GLU A 278 30.58 16.99 1.97
N GLY A 279 31.09 16.67 0.79
CA GLY A 279 31.20 15.30 0.31
C GLY A 279 31.64 15.23 -1.14
N PHE A 280 30.97 14.39 -1.93
CA PHE A 280 31.23 14.21 -3.36
C PHE A 280 29.96 14.41 -4.18
N TYR A 281 30.09 15.09 -5.31
CA TYR A 281 29.07 15.10 -6.34
C TYR A 281 29.15 13.82 -7.16
N ILE A 282 27.99 13.21 -7.44
CA ILE A 282 27.87 12.03 -8.31
C ILE A 282 26.80 12.28 -9.37
N ARG A 283 26.91 11.56 -10.49
CA ARG A 283 25.84 11.58 -11.50
C ARG A 283 24.72 10.63 -11.08
N ALA A 284 23.47 11.07 -11.22
CA ALA A 284 22.30 10.22 -11.04
C ALA A 284 22.20 9.27 -12.25
N VAL A 285 22.80 8.09 -12.13
CA VAL A 285 22.82 7.05 -13.17
C VAL A 285 22.65 5.66 -12.53
N PRO A 286 21.85 4.77 -13.14
CA PRO A 286 21.67 3.40 -12.62
C PRO A 286 22.95 2.54 -12.75
N GLY A 287 23.89 2.98 -13.59
CA GLY A 287 25.15 2.28 -13.87
C GLY A 287 26.23 2.47 -12.80
N THR A 288 27.46 2.15 -13.20
CA THR A 288 28.67 2.31 -12.38
C THR A 288 29.39 3.61 -12.73
N GLN A 289 29.92 4.30 -11.73
CA GLN A 289 30.78 5.48 -11.90
C GLN A 289 31.98 5.46 -10.97
N ILE A 290 33.06 6.11 -11.40
CA ILE A 290 34.26 6.33 -10.60
C ILE A 290 34.17 7.74 -10.03
N VAL A 291 34.38 7.87 -8.72
CA VAL A 291 34.38 9.14 -7.98
C VAL A 291 35.78 9.34 -7.40
N SER A 292 36.32 10.54 -7.52
CA SER A 292 37.69 10.90 -7.16
C SER A 292 37.74 12.21 -6.38
N ASN A 293 38.93 12.63 -5.94
CA ASN A 293 39.11 13.93 -5.27
C ASN A 293 38.65 15.14 -6.10
N LYS A 294 38.60 15.03 -7.43
CA LYS A 294 38.11 16.10 -8.31
C LYS A 294 36.59 16.29 -8.21
N ASP A 295 35.89 15.28 -7.71
CA ASP A 295 34.44 15.29 -7.55
C ASP A 295 34.03 15.79 -6.15
N ARG A 296 34.99 16.17 -5.29
CA ARG A 296 34.72 16.72 -3.97
C ARG A 296 33.93 18.01 -4.10
N TRP A 297 32.86 18.13 -3.31
CA TRP A 297 31.88 19.18 -3.45
C TRP A 297 31.33 19.65 -2.11
N PHE A 298 30.86 20.89 -2.09
CA PHE A 298 30.14 21.49 -0.97
C PHE A 298 28.80 22.02 -1.46
N TRP A 299 27.74 21.80 -0.69
CA TRP A 299 26.40 22.26 -0.98
C TRP A 299 25.68 22.69 0.30
N ALA A 300 24.50 23.28 0.14
CA ALA A 300 23.66 23.71 1.25
C ALA A 300 22.44 22.80 1.41
N GLU A 301 21.94 22.67 2.63
CA GLU A 301 20.64 22.09 2.91
C GLU A 301 19.80 23.07 3.68
N LEU A 302 18.58 23.35 3.20
CA LEU A 302 17.64 24.29 3.80
C LEU A 302 16.44 23.51 4.34
N TYR A 303 15.95 23.89 5.51
CA TYR A 303 14.82 23.22 6.14
C TYR A 303 13.52 23.97 5.88
N PHE A 304 12.58 23.30 5.22
CA PHE A 304 11.23 23.79 4.98
C PHE A 304 10.22 23.00 5.80
N ASP A 305 9.24 23.69 6.37
CA ASP A 305 8.13 23.04 7.06
C ASP A 305 7.40 22.11 6.09
N LYS A 306 6.94 20.96 6.58
CA LYS A 306 6.29 19.89 5.79
C LYS A 306 7.12 19.22 4.69
N ALA A 307 8.26 19.77 4.26
CA ALA A 307 9.12 19.15 3.23
C ALA A 307 10.45 18.61 3.78
N GLY A 308 10.88 19.06 4.95
CA GLY A 308 12.15 18.68 5.57
C GLY A 308 13.35 19.42 4.99
N TRP A 309 14.53 18.77 5.04
CA TRP A 309 15.76 19.27 4.44
C TRP A 309 15.76 19.12 2.92
N LEU A 310 15.90 20.22 2.21
CA LEU A 310 16.02 20.27 0.75
C LEU A 310 17.44 20.65 0.35
N THR A 311 17.98 19.98 -0.66
CA THR A 311 19.37 20.18 -1.11
C THR A 311 19.45 21.35 -2.09
N PHE A 312 20.31 22.32 -1.81
CA PHE A 312 20.57 23.46 -2.68
C PHE A 312 22.05 23.52 -3.05
N ASP A 313 22.31 23.57 -4.35
CA ASP A 313 23.64 23.85 -4.88
C ASP A 313 23.59 25.14 -5.72
N PRO A 314 24.23 26.24 -5.27
CA PRO A 314 24.22 27.50 -6.01
C PRO A 314 24.85 27.38 -7.41
N LEU A 315 25.64 26.34 -7.68
CA LEU A 315 26.30 26.11 -8.98
C LEU A 315 25.55 25.13 -9.89
N ARG A 316 24.50 24.43 -9.41
CA ARG A 316 23.76 23.42 -10.19
C ARG A 316 22.26 23.69 -10.29
N LYS A 317 21.58 22.93 -11.17
CA LYS A 317 20.12 22.94 -11.21
C LYS A 317 19.58 22.43 -9.88
N ASP A 318 18.42 22.93 -9.50
CA ASP A 318 17.71 22.53 -8.30
C ASP A 318 17.35 21.03 -8.37
N PRO A 319 17.86 20.18 -7.45
CA PRO A 319 17.59 18.74 -7.45
C PRO A 319 16.26 18.39 -6.77
N ASN A 320 15.57 19.35 -6.13
CA ASN A 320 14.32 19.08 -5.43
C ASN A 320 13.10 19.12 -6.38
N LEU A 321 13.28 19.46 -7.65
CA LEU A 321 12.19 19.53 -8.63
C LEU A 321 11.99 18.17 -9.29
N PHE A 322 10.77 17.65 -9.26
CA PHE A 322 10.41 16.46 -10.03
C PHE A 322 10.57 16.79 -11.51
N ARG A 323 11.37 16.03 -12.25
CA ARG A 323 11.54 16.23 -13.70
C ARG A 323 11.22 14.93 -14.42
N PRO A 324 10.14 14.88 -15.22
CA PRO A 324 9.76 13.64 -15.92
C PRO A 324 10.75 13.25 -17.02
N PHE A 325 11.61 14.18 -17.44
CA PHE A 325 12.82 13.95 -18.22
C PHE A 325 13.77 15.13 -17.98
N GLU A 326 15.06 14.98 -18.31
CA GLU A 326 16.03 16.07 -18.22
C GLU A 326 16.64 16.43 -19.58
N LEU A 327 16.70 17.73 -19.87
CA LEU A 327 17.42 18.34 -20.99
C LEU A 327 18.75 18.94 -20.52
N GLU A 328 19.85 18.33 -20.97
CA GLU A 328 21.20 18.88 -20.86
C GLU A 328 21.75 19.30 -22.22
N VAL A 329 22.45 20.44 -22.23
CA VAL A 329 23.06 21.01 -23.43
C VAL A 329 24.51 21.36 -23.15
N SER A 330 25.41 20.91 -24.04
CA SER A 330 26.84 21.18 -23.94
C SER A 330 27.42 21.58 -25.31
N PRO A 331 28.28 22.62 -25.38
CA PRO A 331 28.65 23.53 -24.28
C PRO A 331 27.55 24.59 -24.02
N LYS A 332 27.52 25.17 -22.80
CA LYS A 332 26.53 26.22 -22.41
C LYS A 332 26.84 27.60 -22.98
N SER A 333 28.09 27.82 -23.38
CA SER A 333 28.55 29.02 -24.07
C SER A 333 29.53 28.67 -25.17
N LEU A 334 29.42 29.30 -26.34
CA LEU A 334 30.33 29.12 -27.47
C LEU A 334 30.93 30.46 -27.89
N GLU A 335 32.20 30.43 -28.30
CA GLU A 335 32.88 31.55 -28.97
C GLU A 335 33.18 31.09 -30.39
N LEU A 336 32.64 31.78 -31.39
CA LEU A 336 32.65 31.38 -32.79
C LEU A 336 33.15 32.52 -33.70
N GLN A 337 33.73 32.15 -34.84
CA GLN A 337 33.98 33.10 -35.93
C GLN A 337 32.69 33.34 -36.74
N PRO A 338 32.52 34.50 -37.38
CA PRO A 338 31.42 34.75 -38.32
C PRO A 338 31.29 33.64 -39.36
N GLY A 339 30.10 33.05 -39.46
CA GLY A 339 29.80 31.99 -40.41
C GLY A 339 30.18 30.57 -39.97
N GLU A 340 30.70 30.38 -38.76
CA GLU A 340 30.96 29.06 -38.18
C GLU A 340 29.66 28.35 -37.75
N GLU A 341 29.65 27.01 -37.84
CA GLU A 341 28.52 26.18 -37.41
C GLU A 341 28.40 26.11 -35.90
N ILE A 342 27.17 26.24 -35.39
CA ILE A 342 26.89 26.06 -33.97
C ILE A 342 26.61 24.58 -33.74
N LYS A 343 27.54 23.88 -33.10
CA LYS A 343 27.39 22.46 -32.76
C LYS A 343 27.09 22.30 -31.28
N LEU A 344 26.01 21.60 -30.97
CA LEU A 344 25.54 21.39 -29.61
C LEU A 344 25.26 19.90 -29.37
N ASN A 345 25.75 19.39 -28.25
CA ASN A 345 25.38 18.06 -27.75
C ASN A 345 24.15 18.21 -26.85
N ILE A 346 23.07 17.55 -27.25
CA ILE A 346 21.79 17.50 -26.55
C ILE A 346 21.69 16.14 -25.88
N THR A 347 21.61 16.11 -24.55
CA THR A 347 21.42 14.88 -23.80
C THR A 347 20.05 14.89 -23.14
N LEU A 348 19.24 13.89 -23.47
CA LEU A 348 17.92 13.65 -22.90
C LEU A 348 17.99 12.44 -21.97
N MET A 349 17.81 12.69 -20.67
CA MET A 349 17.82 11.65 -19.63
C MET A 349 16.41 11.39 -19.11
N ASN A 350 16.18 10.21 -18.53
CA ASN A 350 14.91 9.79 -17.92
C ASN A 350 13.69 9.81 -18.87
N VAL A 351 13.91 9.67 -20.19
CA VAL A 351 12.81 9.60 -21.16
C VAL A 351 12.23 8.18 -21.20
N VAL A 352 10.93 8.05 -20.97
CA VAL A 352 10.20 6.78 -21.05
C VAL A 352 10.33 6.15 -22.44
N ASN A 353 10.56 4.84 -22.50
CA ASN A 353 10.67 4.10 -23.76
C ASN A 353 9.43 4.29 -24.65
N ASN A 354 9.63 4.34 -25.97
CA ASN A 354 8.62 4.61 -27.00
C ASN A 354 7.97 6.00 -26.98
N SER A 355 8.53 6.95 -26.22
CA SER A 355 8.11 8.36 -26.31
C SER A 355 8.61 9.01 -27.60
N LYS A 356 7.83 9.92 -28.17
CA LYS A 356 8.27 10.78 -29.28
C LYS A 356 8.95 12.01 -28.70
N VAL A 357 10.15 12.33 -29.16
CA VAL A 357 10.88 13.51 -28.67
C VAL A 357 11.18 14.48 -29.81
N TYR A 358 10.87 15.75 -29.59
CA TYR A 358 11.15 16.86 -30.49
C TYR A 358 11.93 17.94 -29.76
N LEU A 359 12.93 18.52 -30.40
CA LEU A 359 13.64 19.70 -29.90
C LEU A 359 13.40 20.87 -30.85
N TYR A 360 12.91 21.98 -30.31
CA TYR A 360 12.74 23.24 -31.01
C TYR A 360 13.88 24.20 -30.65
N ALA A 361 14.58 24.72 -31.64
CA ALA A 361 15.63 25.72 -31.45
C ALA A 361 15.16 27.09 -31.94
N TYR A 362 15.06 28.04 -31.01
CA TYR A 362 14.74 29.44 -31.26
C TYR A 362 16.04 30.23 -31.31
N VAL A 363 16.48 30.55 -32.52
CA VAL A 363 17.66 31.37 -32.78
C VAL A 363 17.17 32.75 -33.21
N PRO A 364 17.65 33.85 -32.59
CA PRO A 364 17.22 35.19 -32.95
C PRO A 364 17.36 35.47 -34.46
N GLU A 365 16.36 36.14 -35.03
CA GLU A 365 16.29 36.49 -36.47
C GLU A 365 16.30 35.30 -37.46
N LYS A 366 16.12 34.08 -36.96
CA LYS A 366 16.04 32.86 -37.77
C LYS A 366 14.70 32.16 -37.51
N PRO A 367 14.16 31.42 -38.50
CA PRO A 367 13.01 30.57 -38.26
C PRO A 367 13.33 29.47 -37.26
N THR A 368 12.36 29.13 -36.42
CA THR A 368 12.46 28.02 -35.47
C THR A 368 12.77 26.72 -36.20
N LEU A 369 13.78 25.99 -35.72
CA LEU A 369 14.14 24.67 -36.23
C LEU A 369 13.57 23.59 -35.32
N MET A 370 13.14 22.47 -35.90
CA MET A 370 12.62 21.31 -35.16
C MET A 370 13.45 20.07 -35.49
N PHE A 371 13.91 19.37 -34.46
CA PHE A 371 14.72 18.15 -34.57
C PHE A 371 13.97 16.99 -33.88
N PRO A 372 13.65 15.90 -34.60
CA PRO A 372 13.25 14.67 -33.93
C PRO A 372 14.50 14.05 -33.26
N LEU A 373 14.40 13.73 -31.97
CA LEU A 373 15.49 13.16 -31.19
C LEU A 373 15.14 11.76 -30.67
N ASN A 374 16.18 10.96 -30.46
CA ASN A 374 16.08 9.74 -29.68
C ASN A 374 16.49 10.03 -28.23
N PRO A 375 15.99 9.25 -27.23
CA PRO A 375 16.52 9.28 -25.87
C PRO A 375 18.06 9.10 -25.84
N GLY A 376 18.74 9.77 -24.91
CA GLY A 376 20.21 9.79 -24.82
C GLY A 376 20.85 11.02 -25.46
N THR A 377 22.11 10.92 -25.85
CA THR A 377 22.90 12.04 -26.40
C THR A 377 22.84 12.08 -27.92
N SER A 378 22.49 13.25 -28.47
CA SER A 378 22.49 13.54 -29.91
C SER A 378 23.21 14.86 -30.18
N GLU A 379 24.06 14.90 -31.21
CA GLU A 379 24.63 16.16 -31.71
C GLU A 379 23.63 16.83 -32.66
N ILE A 380 23.42 18.13 -32.49
CA ILE A 380 22.66 18.96 -33.43
C ILE A 380 23.55 20.09 -33.97
N THR A 381 23.27 20.48 -35.21
CA THR A 381 23.92 21.63 -35.84
C THR A 381 22.87 22.69 -36.15
N LEU A 382 23.05 23.90 -35.61
CA LEU A 382 22.21 25.05 -35.91
C LEU A 382 22.83 25.89 -37.04
N ARG A 383 22.02 26.77 -37.63
CA ARG A 383 22.47 27.68 -38.69
C ARG A 383 23.53 28.65 -38.19
N THR A 384 24.44 29.01 -39.09
CA THR A 384 25.56 29.91 -38.81
C THR A 384 25.08 31.34 -38.55
N LEU A 385 25.80 32.06 -37.69
CA LEU A 385 25.58 33.47 -37.38
C LEU A 385 26.68 34.30 -38.04
N GLN A 386 26.29 35.29 -38.84
CA GLN A 386 27.20 36.11 -39.64
C GLN A 386 27.61 37.41 -38.93
N SER A 387 26.71 37.96 -38.13
CA SER A 387 26.92 39.26 -37.48
C SER A 387 27.64 39.08 -36.15
N PRO A 388 28.67 39.90 -35.84
CA PRO A 388 29.35 39.85 -34.55
C PRO A 388 28.40 40.21 -33.40
N GLY A 389 28.52 39.53 -32.26
CA GLY A 389 27.63 39.78 -31.14
C GLY A 389 27.42 38.59 -30.20
N SER A 390 26.58 38.77 -29.19
CA SER A 390 26.19 37.74 -28.23
C SER A 390 24.73 37.35 -28.46
N TYR A 391 24.48 36.07 -28.74
CA TYR A 391 23.18 35.53 -29.08
C TYR A 391 22.73 34.53 -28.02
N GLY A 392 21.69 34.85 -27.26
CA GLY A 392 20.98 33.85 -26.48
C GLY A 392 20.10 33.00 -27.39
N ILE A 393 20.30 31.68 -27.38
CA ILE A 393 19.52 30.70 -28.11
C ILE A 393 18.68 29.92 -27.11
N VAL A 394 17.38 29.78 -27.36
CA VAL A 394 16.48 28.97 -26.53
C VAL A 394 16.24 27.63 -27.21
N LEU A 395 16.43 26.54 -26.47
CA LEU A 395 16.14 25.18 -26.89
C LEU A 395 14.97 24.66 -26.06
N LYS A 396 13.91 24.18 -26.70
CA LYS A 396 12.74 23.59 -26.04
C LYS A 396 12.59 22.13 -26.46
N ALA A 397 12.81 21.22 -25.53
CA ALA A 397 12.49 19.81 -25.71
C ALA A 397 11.01 19.56 -25.41
N MET A 398 10.38 18.71 -26.21
CA MET A 398 9.01 18.26 -26.07
C MET A 398 9.00 16.74 -26.16
N VAL A 399 8.52 16.08 -25.10
CA VAL A 399 8.34 14.64 -25.03
C VAL A 399 6.85 14.35 -25.05
N GLU A 400 6.40 13.54 -26.01
CA GLU A 400 5.03 13.07 -26.11
C GLU A 400 4.96 11.57 -25.80
N HIS A 401 4.15 11.21 -24.80
CA HIS A 401 3.94 9.82 -24.38
C HIS A 401 2.45 9.59 -24.11
N HIS A 402 1.82 8.67 -24.85
CA HIS A 402 0.37 8.38 -24.76
C HIS A 402 -0.55 9.63 -24.78
N GLY A 403 -0.22 10.62 -25.61
CA GLY A 403 -1.00 11.87 -25.72
C GLY A 403 -0.76 12.89 -24.60
N LYS A 404 0.06 12.59 -23.59
CA LYS A 404 0.59 13.57 -22.63
C LYS A 404 1.82 14.24 -23.23
N VAL A 405 1.88 15.57 -23.16
CA VAL A 405 2.99 16.38 -23.67
C VAL A 405 3.73 17.03 -22.49
N MET A 406 5.04 16.80 -22.43
CA MET A 406 5.92 17.37 -21.40
C MET A 406 6.98 18.23 -22.07
N LYS A 407 7.28 19.42 -21.52
CA LYS A 407 8.20 20.39 -22.14
C LYS A 407 9.32 20.78 -21.16
N GLU A 408 10.56 20.90 -21.63
CA GLU A 408 11.69 21.46 -20.87
C GLU A 408 12.49 22.42 -21.74
N ASP A 409 13.00 23.50 -21.15
CA ASP A 409 13.75 24.54 -21.87
C ASP A 409 15.20 24.64 -21.39
N ALA A 410 16.12 24.99 -22.30
CA ALA A 410 17.51 25.34 -22.02
C ALA A 410 17.92 26.60 -22.79
N VAL A 411 18.90 27.33 -22.27
CA VAL A 411 19.47 28.53 -22.91
C VAL A 411 20.95 28.33 -23.15
N VAL A 412 21.41 28.65 -24.36
CA VAL A 412 22.83 28.64 -24.76
C VAL A 412 23.23 30.04 -25.19
N ILE A 413 24.40 30.51 -24.76
CA ILE A 413 24.95 31.80 -25.18
C ILE A 413 25.99 31.59 -26.28
N VAL A 414 25.81 32.19 -27.45
CA VAL A 414 26.75 32.09 -28.57
C VAL A 414 27.33 33.47 -28.87
N ASN A 415 28.64 33.60 -28.66
CA ASN A 415 29.39 34.81 -28.96
C ASN A 415 30.07 34.67 -30.32
N VAL A 416 29.82 35.61 -31.21
CA VAL A 416 30.42 35.70 -32.55
C VAL A 416 31.43 36.83 -32.56
N SER A 417 32.69 36.52 -32.83
CA SER A 417 33.79 37.49 -32.81
C SER A 417 33.75 38.48 -33.98
N GLY A 418 34.49 39.58 -33.88
CA GLY A 418 34.62 40.58 -34.97
C GLY A 418 33.99 41.95 -34.68
N GLY A 419 33.56 42.18 -33.44
CA GLY A 419 32.96 43.44 -32.99
C GLY A 419 33.23 43.73 -31.52
N VAL A 420 32.61 44.76 -30.97
CA VAL A 420 32.70 45.12 -29.55
C VAL A 420 32.00 44.08 -28.69
N LYS A 421 32.66 43.67 -27.61
CA LYS A 421 32.09 42.70 -26.67
C LYS A 421 30.92 43.33 -25.90
N LEU A 422 29.73 42.76 -26.07
CA LEU A 422 28.53 43.10 -25.32
C LEU A 422 28.18 41.94 -24.39
N ARG A 423 27.87 42.24 -23.12
CA ARG A 423 27.42 41.24 -22.15
C ARG A 423 26.19 41.75 -21.40
N ALA A 424 25.16 40.92 -21.30
CA ALA A 424 24.01 41.16 -20.45
C ALA A 424 24.18 40.49 -19.07
N GLU A 425 23.68 41.15 -18.03
CA GLU A 425 23.59 40.62 -16.68
C GLU A 425 22.17 40.89 -16.12
N PRO A 426 21.31 39.85 -16.01
CA PRO A 426 21.57 38.45 -16.35
C PRO A 426 21.57 38.21 -17.87
N ALA A 427 22.16 37.08 -18.30
CA ALA A 427 22.22 36.69 -19.71
C ALA A 427 20.85 36.27 -20.30
N TYR A 428 19.90 35.89 -19.44
CA TYR A 428 18.48 35.71 -19.73
C TYR A 428 17.66 36.02 -18.47
N LEU A 429 16.36 36.28 -18.61
CA LEU A 429 15.48 36.59 -17.47
C LEU A 429 14.24 35.71 -17.47
N VAL A 430 13.72 35.43 -16.27
CA VAL A 430 12.33 34.99 -16.08
C VAL A 430 11.61 36.08 -15.30
N ILE A 431 10.49 36.59 -15.84
CA ILE A 431 9.74 37.68 -15.22
C ILE A 431 8.24 37.42 -15.26
N LYS A 432 7.54 37.91 -14.23
CA LYS A 432 6.07 37.85 -14.16
C LYS A 432 5.48 38.84 -15.17
N ARG A 433 4.36 38.48 -15.80
CA ARG A 433 3.62 39.36 -16.71
C ARG A 433 3.31 40.71 -16.04
N GLY A 434 3.40 41.79 -16.82
CA GLY A 434 3.20 43.16 -16.34
C GLY A 434 4.26 43.69 -15.37
N SER A 435 5.21 42.86 -14.93
CA SER A 435 6.30 43.33 -14.06
C SER A 435 7.36 44.09 -14.86
N LEU A 436 8.06 44.99 -14.15
CA LEU A 436 9.22 45.70 -14.69
C LEU A 436 10.46 44.81 -14.59
N GLY A 437 11.02 44.44 -15.73
CA GLY A 437 12.32 43.79 -15.85
C GLY A 437 13.45 44.81 -15.94
N THR A 438 14.65 44.41 -15.50
CA THR A 438 15.86 45.23 -15.65
C THR A 438 17.03 44.33 -16.01
N VAL A 439 17.75 44.70 -17.07
CA VAL A 439 18.99 44.04 -17.50
C VAL A 439 20.10 45.07 -17.52
N ARG A 440 21.25 44.75 -16.94
CA ARG A 440 22.44 45.58 -17.09
C ARG A 440 23.27 45.07 -18.26
N ILE A 441 23.72 45.99 -19.11
CA ILE A 441 24.50 45.70 -20.31
C ILE A 441 25.88 46.33 -20.12
N TYR A 442 26.90 45.49 -20.22
CA TYR A 442 28.30 45.84 -20.14
C TYR A 442 28.91 45.86 -21.54
N THR A 443 29.71 46.88 -21.80
CA THR A 443 30.41 47.11 -23.06
C THR A 443 31.83 47.55 -22.77
N GLU A 444 32.70 47.56 -23.78
CA GLU A 444 34.01 48.22 -23.67
C GLU A 444 33.86 49.75 -23.47
N ASP A 445 34.87 50.39 -22.87
CA ASP A 445 34.86 51.81 -22.47
C ASP A 445 34.69 52.82 -23.64
N ASN A 446 34.79 52.34 -24.88
CA ASN A 446 34.65 53.13 -26.11
C ASN A 446 33.21 53.22 -26.63
N VAL A 447 32.28 52.39 -26.14
CA VAL A 447 30.87 52.44 -26.56
C VAL A 447 30.14 53.50 -25.76
N THR A 448 29.63 54.50 -26.47
CA THR A 448 28.90 55.63 -25.88
C THR A 448 27.39 55.54 -26.09
N GLU A 449 26.93 54.69 -27.02
CA GLU A 449 25.53 54.55 -27.40
C GLU A 449 25.19 53.12 -27.84
N LEU A 450 24.05 52.60 -27.37
CA LEU A 450 23.42 51.37 -27.88
C LEU A 450 22.03 51.70 -28.43
N ILE A 451 21.64 50.97 -29.47
CA ILE A 451 20.36 51.13 -30.17
C ILE A 451 19.53 49.87 -29.94
N LEU A 452 18.30 50.03 -29.47
CA LEU A 452 17.33 48.94 -29.34
C LEU A 452 16.94 48.41 -30.72
N LEU A 453 16.93 47.09 -30.87
CA LEU A 453 16.51 46.44 -32.09
C LEU A 453 14.99 46.24 -32.08
N PRO A 454 14.32 46.45 -33.22
CA PRO A 454 12.94 46.01 -33.38
C PRO A 454 12.92 44.48 -33.37
N MET A 455 12.03 43.90 -32.57
CA MET A 455 11.85 42.46 -32.42
C MET A 455 10.41 42.09 -32.76
N ASP A 456 10.17 40.85 -33.17
CA ASP A 456 8.83 40.36 -33.53
C ASP A 456 7.82 40.42 -32.36
N SER A 457 8.32 40.46 -31.11
CA SER A 457 7.56 40.78 -29.90
C SER A 457 8.33 41.84 -29.08
N PRO A 458 8.21 43.13 -29.44
CA PRO A 458 9.06 44.17 -28.87
C PRO A 458 8.62 44.48 -27.44
N LEU A 459 9.52 44.24 -26.49
CA LEU A 459 9.32 44.62 -25.10
C LEU A 459 9.44 46.15 -24.98
N PRO A 460 8.43 46.85 -24.42
CA PRO A 460 8.53 48.28 -24.17
C PRO A 460 9.73 48.54 -23.27
N SER A 461 10.74 49.21 -23.81
CA SER A 461 12.05 49.27 -23.17
C SER A 461 12.67 50.65 -23.25
N VAL A 462 13.38 51.01 -22.20
CA VAL A 462 14.13 52.25 -22.08
C VAL A 462 15.56 51.87 -21.72
N LEU A 463 16.49 52.30 -22.56
CA LEU A 463 17.90 52.17 -22.28
C LEU A 463 18.38 53.45 -21.58
N LEU A 464 18.89 53.30 -20.37
CA LEU A 464 19.45 54.40 -19.59
C LEU A 464 20.97 54.21 -19.48
N PRO A 465 21.79 55.20 -19.88
CA PRO A 465 23.21 55.16 -19.56
C PRO A 465 23.39 55.23 -18.03
N ASP A 466 24.25 54.38 -17.47
CA ASP A 466 24.58 54.38 -16.05
C ASP A 466 25.93 55.07 -15.83
N ARG A 467 26.99 54.49 -16.41
CA ARG A 467 28.38 54.98 -16.42
C ARG A 467 29.04 54.60 -17.75
N LYS A 468 30.25 55.11 -18.04
CA LYS A 468 30.98 54.71 -19.26
C LYS A 468 31.08 53.18 -19.34
N GLY A 469 30.71 52.62 -20.48
CA GLY A 469 30.74 51.17 -20.71
C GLY A 469 29.59 50.38 -20.04
N THR A 470 28.58 51.04 -19.45
CA THR A 470 27.48 50.35 -18.77
C THR A 470 26.12 51.02 -19.02
N PHE A 471 25.13 50.22 -19.41
CA PHE A 471 23.77 50.65 -19.67
C PHE A 471 22.78 49.82 -18.86
N ASN A 472 21.74 50.44 -18.34
CA ASN A 472 20.61 49.74 -17.72
C ASN A 472 19.45 49.72 -18.72
N LEU A 473 19.04 48.54 -19.14
CA LEU A 473 17.88 48.30 -19.97
C LEU A 473 16.70 47.96 -19.07
N LEU A 474 15.77 48.91 -18.93
CA LEU A 474 14.50 48.68 -18.25
C LEU A 474 13.47 48.28 -19.30
N PHE A 475 12.61 47.32 -18.97
CA PHE A 475 11.58 46.89 -19.90
C PHE A 475 10.35 46.34 -19.17
N TYR A 476 9.18 46.49 -19.76
CA TYR A 476 7.96 45.88 -19.22
C TYR A 476 7.74 44.51 -19.84
N ALA A 477 7.42 43.53 -19.01
CA ALA A 477 6.97 42.23 -19.48
C ALA A 477 5.77 42.39 -20.43
N PRO A 478 5.75 41.70 -21.57
CA PRO A 478 4.67 41.79 -22.55
C PRO A 478 3.42 41.08 -22.01
N SER A 479 2.30 41.27 -22.71
CA SER A 479 1.05 40.59 -22.38
C SER A 479 1.07 39.09 -22.68
N GLU A 480 1.88 38.63 -23.63
CA GLU A 480 1.92 37.23 -24.04
C GLU A 480 2.93 36.42 -23.20
N PRO A 481 2.50 35.35 -22.50
CA PRO A 481 3.42 34.47 -21.77
C PRO A 481 4.26 33.60 -22.72
N GLY A 482 5.49 33.28 -22.33
CA GLY A 482 6.41 32.48 -23.15
C GLY A 482 7.79 33.11 -23.31
N TRP A 483 8.59 32.59 -24.25
CA TRP A 483 9.94 33.11 -24.53
C TRP A 483 9.88 34.27 -25.52
N HIS A 484 10.54 35.36 -25.15
CA HIS A 484 10.73 36.58 -25.92
C HIS A 484 12.22 36.92 -25.99
N PHE A 485 12.60 37.89 -26.81
CA PHE A 485 13.98 38.36 -26.91
C PHE A 485 14.05 39.90 -26.83
N LEU A 486 15.02 40.41 -26.07
CA LEU A 486 15.47 41.80 -26.15
C LEU A 486 16.67 41.86 -27.07
N GLY A 487 16.64 42.76 -28.06
CA GLY A 487 17.75 43.00 -28.96
C GLY A 487 18.34 44.39 -28.74
N VAL A 488 19.66 44.49 -28.64
CA VAL A 488 20.38 45.76 -28.75
C VAL A 488 21.55 45.62 -29.70
N ARG A 489 22.01 46.74 -30.27
CA ARG A 489 23.26 46.80 -31.03
C ARG A 489 24.07 48.04 -30.69
N THR A 490 25.37 48.02 -30.96
CA THR A 490 26.19 49.23 -30.91
C THR A 490 25.86 50.19 -32.05
N ALA A 491 26.04 51.49 -31.81
CA ALA A 491 26.05 52.51 -32.85
C ALA A 491 27.39 52.49 -33.62
N GLY A 492 27.36 52.71 -34.95
CA GLY A 492 28.55 52.74 -35.82
C GLY A 492 28.43 51.88 -37.08
N GLU A 493 29.47 51.88 -37.92
CA GLU A 493 29.52 51.17 -39.21
C GLU A 493 29.64 49.64 -39.08
N ASN A 494 30.23 49.14 -37.99
CA ASN A 494 30.36 47.72 -37.68
C ASN A 494 29.62 47.38 -36.37
N PRO A 495 28.28 47.26 -36.40
CA PRO A 495 27.49 47.03 -35.20
C PRO A 495 27.75 45.64 -34.63
N SER A 496 27.82 45.57 -33.31
CA SER A 496 27.81 44.33 -32.53
C SER A 496 26.45 44.16 -31.90
N PHE A 497 25.90 42.95 -31.95
CA PHE A 497 24.53 42.67 -31.52
C PHE A 497 24.49 41.94 -30.17
N LEU A 498 23.41 42.10 -29.43
CA LEU A 498 23.15 41.39 -28.18
C LEU A 498 21.67 41.02 -28.10
N TYR A 499 21.39 39.71 -28.06
CA TYR A 499 20.06 39.14 -27.94
C TYR A 499 19.91 38.44 -26.60
N ILE A 500 19.00 38.95 -25.76
CA ILE A 500 18.78 38.50 -24.38
C ILE A 500 17.43 37.77 -24.32
N PRO A 501 17.40 36.46 -24.03
CA PRO A 501 16.15 35.73 -23.86
C PRO A 501 15.40 36.17 -22.60
N VAL A 502 14.08 36.32 -22.70
CA VAL A 502 13.20 36.69 -21.58
C VAL A 502 12.02 35.73 -21.57
N LYS A 503 11.91 34.90 -20.53
CA LYS A 503 10.73 34.06 -20.28
C LYS A 503 9.72 34.84 -19.44
N VAL A 504 8.53 35.01 -19.99
CA VAL A 504 7.42 35.71 -19.34
C VAL A 504 6.47 34.65 -18.80
N ILE A 505 6.21 34.68 -17.50
CA ILE A 505 5.27 33.78 -16.84
C ILE A 505 4.02 34.54 -16.39
N ASP A 506 2.87 33.87 -16.35
CA ASP A 506 1.60 34.48 -15.93
C ASP A 506 0.84 33.61 -14.92
N TRP A 507 -0.10 34.22 -14.19
CA TRP A 507 -1.00 33.49 -13.31
C TRP A 507 -2.15 32.90 -14.10
N ALA A 508 -2.45 31.63 -13.84
CA ALA A 508 -3.71 31.06 -14.26
C ALA A 508 -4.85 31.59 -13.37
N LYS A 509 -5.97 31.92 -13.99
CA LYS A 509 -7.23 32.26 -13.34
C LYS A 509 -8.23 31.16 -13.63
N VAL A 510 -8.56 30.39 -12.59
CA VAL A 510 -9.66 29.43 -12.62
C VAL A 510 -10.93 30.17 -12.26
N THR A 511 -11.94 30.12 -13.13
CA THR A 511 -13.27 30.67 -12.87
C THR A 511 -14.26 29.52 -12.90
N LEU A 512 -14.97 29.30 -11.79
CA LEU A 512 -15.99 28.27 -11.67
C LEU A 512 -17.39 28.89 -11.75
N PHE A 513 -18.34 28.14 -12.28
CA PHE A 513 -19.75 28.52 -12.41
C PHE A 513 -20.65 27.26 -12.38
N ASP A 514 -21.95 27.48 -12.23
CA ASP A 514 -22.99 26.44 -12.24
C ASP A 514 -22.87 25.37 -11.12
N TRP A 515 -22.43 25.73 -9.90
CA TRP A 515 -22.44 24.81 -8.75
C TRP A 515 -23.71 24.94 -7.88
N PRO A 516 -24.19 23.84 -7.27
CA PRO A 516 -25.33 23.88 -6.37
C PRO A 516 -24.96 24.49 -5.01
N GLN A 517 -25.85 25.31 -4.45
CA GLN A 517 -25.66 25.87 -3.09
C GLN A 517 -25.96 24.84 -1.99
N ASN A 518 -26.84 23.88 -2.27
CA ASN A 518 -27.22 22.80 -1.36
C ASN A 518 -27.08 21.45 -2.08
N ALA A 519 -26.58 20.44 -1.38
CA ALA A 519 -26.47 19.07 -1.86
C ALA A 519 -26.74 18.08 -0.71
N THR A 520 -26.95 16.82 -1.05
CA THR A 520 -27.02 15.71 -0.10
C THR A 520 -25.73 14.89 -0.19
N ALA A 521 -25.25 14.36 0.93
CA ALA A 521 -24.16 13.40 0.95
C ALA A 521 -24.48 12.23 0.00
N GLY A 522 -23.53 11.84 -0.85
CA GLY A 522 -23.74 10.87 -1.93
C GLY A 522 -24.24 11.45 -3.26
N ASP A 523 -24.60 12.73 -3.34
CA ASP A 523 -24.95 13.37 -4.61
C ASP A 523 -23.73 13.52 -5.51
N THR A 524 -23.93 13.30 -6.81
CA THR A 524 -22.95 13.64 -7.85
C THR A 524 -23.13 15.10 -8.26
N ILE A 525 -22.06 15.88 -8.17
CA ILE A 525 -22.00 17.30 -8.50
C ILE A 525 -21.15 17.48 -9.75
N THR A 526 -21.67 18.24 -10.71
CA THR A 526 -20.98 18.64 -11.93
C THR A 526 -20.77 20.15 -11.89
N ILE A 527 -19.52 20.59 -11.99
CA ILE A 527 -19.15 22.00 -11.98
C ILE A 527 -18.47 22.34 -13.29
N SER A 528 -18.90 23.45 -13.87
CA SER A 528 -18.29 23.98 -15.08
C SER A 528 -17.37 25.14 -14.74
N GLY A 529 -16.33 25.32 -15.53
CA GLY A 529 -15.38 26.40 -15.33
C GLY A 529 -14.59 26.72 -16.57
N THR A 530 -13.78 27.76 -16.47
CA THR A 530 -12.76 28.09 -17.45
C THR A 530 -11.44 28.34 -16.74
N VAL A 531 -10.36 27.95 -17.40
CA VAL A 531 -9.02 28.37 -17.02
C VAL A 531 -8.57 29.38 -18.04
N ALA A 532 -8.24 30.58 -17.58
CA ALA A 532 -7.76 31.64 -18.43
C ALA A 532 -6.45 32.23 -17.89
N ASP A 533 -5.70 32.90 -18.74
CA ASP A 533 -4.60 33.74 -18.30
C ASP A 533 -5.13 35.00 -17.58
N SER A 534 -4.23 35.86 -17.10
CA SER A 534 -4.64 37.09 -16.39
C SER A 534 -5.40 38.09 -17.27
N THR A 535 -5.39 37.95 -18.60
CA THR A 535 -6.24 38.72 -19.54
C THR A 535 -7.60 38.12 -19.83
N GLY A 536 -7.88 36.90 -19.37
CA GLY A 536 -9.12 36.19 -19.70
C GLY A 536 -9.04 35.42 -21.03
N VAL A 537 -7.86 35.25 -21.62
CA VAL A 537 -7.68 34.33 -22.75
C VAL A 537 -7.74 32.91 -22.22
N VAL A 538 -8.77 32.18 -22.63
CA VAL A 538 -9.00 30.79 -22.20
C VAL A 538 -7.88 29.90 -22.73
N TRP A 539 -7.35 29.06 -21.84
CA TRP A 539 -6.25 28.16 -22.08
C TRP A 539 -6.72 26.70 -22.00
N ASP A 540 -6.11 25.84 -22.80
CA ASP A 540 -6.73 24.59 -23.20
C ASP A 540 -6.03 23.35 -22.62
N GLU A 541 -5.03 23.48 -21.74
CA GLU A 541 -4.34 22.31 -21.15
C GLU A 541 -3.97 22.45 -19.66
N GLY A 542 -4.21 21.37 -18.91
CA GLY A 542 -3.75 21.19 -17.54
C GLY A 542 -4.53 20.11 -16.79
N THR A 543 -4.20 19.98 -15.51
CA THR A 543 -4.82 19.04 -14.58
C THR A 543 -5.53 19.81 -13.48
N ILE A 544 -6.74 19.39 -13.13
CA ILE A 544 -7.44 19.87 -11.94
C ILE A 544 -7.75 18.69 -11.04
N TYR A 545 -7.37 18.83 -9.78
CA TYR A 545 -7.82 17.94 -8.73
C TYR A 545 -8.65 18.74 -7.72
N THR A 546 -9.64 18.08 -7.14
CA THR A 546 -10.66 18.69 -6.32
C THR A 546 -10.66 18.01 -4.97
N THR A 547 -10.60 18.81 -3.92
CA THR A 547 -10.52 18.36 -2.55
C THR A 547 -11.64 18.97 -1.73
N LEU A 548 -12.09 18.27 -0.68
CA LEU A 548 -13.02 18.79 0.32
C LEU A 548 -12.36 18.75 1.68
N ASP A 549 -12.36 19.89 2.36
CA ASP A 549 -11.80 19.97 3.71
C ASP A 549 -12.81 19.47 4.74
N TYR A 550 -12.44 18.44 5.51
CA TYR A 550 -13.25 17.80 6.54
C TYR A 550 -12.44 17.64 7.83
N GLY A 551 -12.70 18.50 8.82
CA GLY A 551 -11.91 18.54 10.06
C GLY A 551 -10.48 19.02 9.80
N ASN A 552 -9.49 18.17 10.10
CA ASN A 552 -8.05 18.44 9.84
C ASN A 552 -7.56 17.78 8.54
N ARG A 553 -8.45 17.29 7.67
CA ARG A 553 -8.10 16.51 6.48
C ARG A 553 -8.69 17.12 5.21
N SER A 554 -8.06 16.83 4.07
CA SER A 554 -8.56 17.18 2.74
C SER A 554 -8.84 15.89 1.95
N ILE A 555 -10.10 15.66 1.62
CA ILE A 555 -10.58 14.46 0.93
C ILE A 555 -10.55 14.71 -0.57
N LEU A 556 -9.83 13.89 -1.35
CA LEU A 556 -9.88 13.97 -2.81
C LEU A 556 -11.27 13.56 -3.32
N LEU A 557 -11.97 14.49 -3.97
CA LEU A 557 -13.30 14.29 -4.53
C LEU A 557 -13.26 13.93 -6.03
N GLY A 558 -12.32 14.49 -6.77
CA GLY A 558 -12.27 14.32 -8.22
C GLY A 558 -10.93 14.74 -8.82
N PHE A 559 -10.58 14.11 -9.94
CA PHE A 559 -9.35 14.36 -10.68
C PHE A 559 -9.65 14.35 -12.18
N GLU A 560 -9.34 15.47 -12.87
CA GLU A 560 -9.62 15.63 -14.29
C GLU A 560 -8.44 16.28 -15.03
N ASN A 561 -8.01 15.64 -16.11
CA ASN A 561 -7.13 16.25 -17.10
C ASN A 561 -8.00 16.88 -18.20
N PHE A 562 -7.84 18.16 -18.48
CA PHE A 562 -8.62 18.82 -19.52
C PHE A 562 -7.73 19.28 -20.69
N THR A 563 -8.26 19.09 -21.89
CA THR A 563 -7.66 19.53 -23.17
C THR A 563 -8.60 20.47 -23.93
N ARG A 564 -9.57 21.09 -23.23
CA ARG A 564 -10.69 21.85 -23.79
C ARG A 564 -10.82 23.22 -23.13
N LYS A 565 -11.36 24.20 -23.87
CA LYS A 565 -11.70 25.55 -23.38
C LYS A 565 -12.65 25.58 -22.18
N LEU A 566 -13.48 24.55 -22.04
CA LEU A 566 -14.42 24.39 -20.93
C LEU A 566 -13.92 23.29 -20.01
N LEU A 567 -13.62 23.66 -18.77
CA LEU A 567 -13.38 22.74 -17.69
C LEU A 567 -14.73 22.19 -17.21
N GLN A 568 -14.84 20.88 -17.11
CA GLN A 568 -15.94 20.23 -16.39
C GLN A 568 -15.32 19.29 -15.37
N VAL A 569 -15.68 19.50 -14.11
CA VAL A 569 -15.26 18.65 -13.01
C VAL A 569 -16.50 18.02 -12.42
N ASN A 570 -16.51 16.71 -12.43
CA ASN A 570 -17.62 15.94 -11.89
C ASN A 570 -17.07 15.10 -10.73
N PHE A 571 -17.72 15.15 -9.58
CA PHE A 571 -17.35 14.39 -8.39
C PHE A 571 -18.58 14.00 -7.58
N THR A 572 -18.43 13.02 -6.70
CA THR A 572 -19.52 12.59 -5.81
C THR A 572 -19.17 12.90 -4.36
N LEU A 573 -20.10 13.52 -3.62
CA LEU A 573 -19.90 13.81 -2.20
C LEU A 573 -19.84 12.50 -1.41
N PRO A 574 -18.91 12.34 -0.45
CA PRO A 574 -18.88 11.15 0.39
C PRO A 574 -20.19 10.96 1.15
N ARG A 575 -20.69 9.72 1.20
CA ARG A 575 -21.96 9.37 1.86
C ARG A 575 -21.94 9.57 3.38
N TYR A 576 -20.74 9.56 3.97
CA TYR A 576 -20.51 9.69 5.40
C TYR A 576 -20.35 11.14 5.89
N LEU A 577 -20.57 12.14 5.03
CA LEU A 577 -20.47 13.53 5.46
C LEU A 577 -21.54 13.87 6.49
N ALA A 578 -21.12 14.49 7.59
CA ALA A 578 -22.02 15.08 8.57
C ALA A 578 -22.74 16.32 7.98
N PRO A 579 -23.89 16.74 8.54
CA PRO A 579 -24.56 17.97 8.09
C PRO A 579 -23.66 19.19 8.32
N GLY A 580 -23.46 20.03 7.31
CA GLY A 580 -22.58 21.19 7.44
C GLY A 580 -22.34 21.96 6.14
N VAL A 581 -21.56 23.04 6.24
CA VAL A 581 -21.06 23.78 5.07
C VAL A 581 -19.62 23.36 4.84
N TYR A 582 -19.30 22.96 3.61
CA TYR A 582 -17.99 22.45 3.24
C TYR A 582 -17.34 23.32 2.16
N ASN A 583 -16.04 23.53 2.31
CA ASN A 583 -15.20 24.14 1.29
C ASN A 583 -14.71 23.05 0.34
N ILE A 584 -15.00 23.24 -0.94
CA ILE A 584 -14.48 22.40 -2.01
C ILE A 584 -13.43 23.20 -2.77
N THR A 585 -12.19 22.78 -2.65
CA THR A 585 -11.02 23.45 -3.22
C THR A 585 -10.59 22.75 -4.50
N PHE A 586 -10.43 23.53 -5.57
CA PHE A 586 -10.00 23.13 -6.89
C PHE A 586 -8.59 23.63 -7.14
N HIS A 587 -7.71 22.69 -7.44
CA HIS A 587 -6.29 22.92 -7.63
C HIS A 587 -5.94 22.78 -9.09
N TYR A 588 -5.67 23.90 -9.77
CA TYR A 588 -5.23 23.91 -11.16
C TYR A 588 -3.72 23.82 -11.27
N LEU A 589 -3.29 22.79 -12.00
CA LEU A 589 -1.92 22.53 -12.39
C LEU A 589 -1.78 22.69 -13.92
N PRO A 590 -0.94 23.60 -14.41
CA PRO A 590 -0.63 23.71 -15.82
C PRO A 590 0.24 22.54 -16.25
N SER A 591 0.18 22.20 -17.53
CA SER A 591 1.03 21.17 -18.12
C SER A 591 2.52 21.47 -17.88
N TRP A 592 3.33 20.42 -17.72
CA TRP A 592 4.77 20.54 -17.46
C TRP A 592 5.47 21.43 -18.51
N GLY A 593 6.18 22.47 -18.04
CA GLY A 593 6.90 23.43 -18.87
C GLY A 593 6.04 24.54 -19.48
N ALA A 594 4.73 24.61 -19.16
CA ALA A 594 3.89 25.74 -19.53
C ALA A 594 4.32 27.02 -18.77
N PRO A 595 4.16 28.22 -19.36
CA PRO A 595 4.58 29.48 -18.75
C PRO A 595 3.57 30.00 -17.69
N TYR A 596 2.81 29.11 -17.05
CA TYR A 596 1.76 29.49 -16.10
C TYR A 596 2.09 28.98 -14.70
N VAL A 597 1.70 29.75 -13.69
CA VAL A 597 1.82 29.36 -12.29
C VAL A 597 0.52 28.67 -11.85
N PRO A 598 0.60 27.56 -11.08
CA PRO A 598 -0.56 26.90 -10.48
C PRO A 598 -1.44 27.81 -9.65
N ARG A 599 -2.71 27.42 -9.51
CA ARG A 599 -3.70 28.22 -8.80
C ARG A 599 -4.74 27.37 -8.10
N GLU A 600 -5.17 27.84 -6.94
CA GLU A 600 -6.30 27.29 -6.21
C GLU A 600 -7.50 28.24 -6.27
N THR A 601 -8.69 27.67 -6.30
CA THR A 601 -9.96 28.37 -6.08
C THR A 601 -10.88 27.45 -5.29
N TRP A 602 -11.84 27.99 -4.56
CA TRP A 602 -12.79 27.18 -3.79
C TRP A 602 -14.23 27.60 -4.04
N ILE A 603 -15.16 26.73 -3.68
CA ILE A 603 -16.59 27.02 -3.52
C ILE A 603 -17.09 26.51 -2.16
N GLU A 604 -18.20 27.06 -1.69
CA GLU A 604 -18.91 26.58 -0.51
C GLU A 604 -20.19 25.85 -0.93
N ILE A 605 -20.47 24.70 -0.31
CA ILE A 605 -21.71 23.93 -0.50
C ILE A 605 -22.25 23.51 0.88
N ALA A 606 -23.54 23.76 1.11
CA ALA A 606 -24.24 23.22 2.27
C ALA A 606 -24.69 21.78 1.99
N VAL A 607 -24.25 20.83 2.82
CA VAL A 607 -24.49 19.40 2.64
C VAL A 607 -25.42 18.88 3.72
N LYS A 608 -26.49 18.21 3.31
CA LYS A 608 -27.33 17.37 4.17
C LYS A 608 -26.71 15.98 4.30
N ALA A 609 -26.64 15.43 5.50
CA ALA A 609 -26.22 14.04 5.69
C ALA A 609 -27.32 13.07 5.23
N LEU A 610 -26.92 11.86 4.83
CA LEU A 610 -27.88 10.78 4.61
C LEU A 610 -28.46 10.32 5.94
N ALA A 611 -29.74 9.95 5.96
CA ALA A 611 -30.34 9.20 7.06
C ALA A 611 -30.53 7.73 6.65
N GLU A 612 -30.20 6.82 7.55
CA GLU A 612 -30.30 5.38 7.34
C GLU A 612 -30.92 4.69 8.57
N PHE A 613 -31.76 3.69 8.30
CA PHE A 613 -32.35 2.84 9.34
C PHE A 613 -31.48 1.61 9.57
N ASP A 614 -31.06 1.40 10.81
CA ASP A 614 -30.50 0.13 11.27
C ASP A 614 -31.58 -0.69 11.97
N VAL A 615 -32.19 -1.60 11.20
CA VAL A 615 -33.28 -2.49 11.64
C VAL A 615 -33.06 -3.92 11.12
N PRO A 616 -33.55 -4.94 11.83
CA PRO A 616 -33.52 -6.31 11.33
C PRO A 616 -34.33 -6.42 10.02
N LYS A 617 -33.76 -7.07 9.00
CA LYS A 617 -34.44 -7.29 7.72
C LYS A 617 -35.69 -8.18 7.83
N GLN A 618 -35.69 -9.10 8.80
CA GLN A 618 -36.80 -10.02 9.07
C GLN A 618 -36.93 -10.28 10.58
N VAL A 619 -38.17 -10.29 11.08
CA VAL A 619 -38.51 -10.61 12.47
C VAL A 619 -39.49 -11.79 12.48
N VAL A 620 -39.12 -12.88 13.16
CA VAL A 620 -40.01 -14.03 13.36
C VAL A 620 -40.52 -14.01 14.81
N SER A 621 -41.83 -14.12 14.99
CA SER A 621 -42.46 -14.07 16.32
C SER A 621 -43.74 -14.91 16.38
N LEU A 622 -44.17 -15.26 17.59
CA LEU A 622 -45.50 -15.81 17.85
C LEU A 622 -46.57 -14.71 17.75
N GLN A 623 -47.84 -15.14 17.61
CA GLN A 623 -49.00 -14.25 17.63
C GLN A 623 -49.02 -13.38 18.90
N GLY A 624 -49.35 -12.10 18.74
CA GLY A 624 -49.49 -11.15 19.83
C GLY A 624 -48.71 -9.86 19.58
N ASN A 625 -48.19 -9.27 20.66
CA ASN A 625 -47.46 -8.02 20.62
C ASN A 625 -46.01 -8.24 20.19
N VAL A 626 -45.68 -7.90 18.96
CA VAL A 626 -44.32 -7.92 18.44
C VAL A 626 -43.68 -6.56 18.71
N THR A 627 -42.51 -6.57 19.35
CA THR A 627 -41.74 -5.35 19.60
C THR A 627 -40.58 -5.29 18.63
N ILE A 628 -40.48 -4.17 17.91
CA ILE A 628 -39.47 -3.95 16.88
C ILE A 628 -38.63 -2.78 17.34
N LYS A 629 -37.32 -3.03 17.43
CA LYS A 629 -36.32 -2.07 17.87
C LYS A 629 -35.37 -1.80 16.71
N GLY A 630 -34.91 -0.57 16.62
CA GLY A 630 -33.90 -0.17 15.67
C GLY A 630 -33.33 1.19 16.01
N HIS A 631 -32.41 1.63 15.16
CA HIS A 631 -31.76 2.92 15.27
C HIS A 631 -31.96 3.69 13.97
N LEU A 632 -32.08 5.01 14.09
CA LEU A 632 -31.96 5.93 12.96
C LEU A 632 -30.64 6.67 13.09
N VAL A 633 -29.78 6.52 12.08
CA VAL A 633 -28.41 7.06 12.08
C VAL A 633 -28.17 7.92 10.85
N GLY A 634 -27.25 8.87 10.97
CA GLY A 634 -26.69 9.62 9.85
C GLY A 634 -25.69 8.77 9.06
N GLY A 635 -25.33 9.22 7.86
CA GLY A 635 -24.29 8.58 7.04
C GLY A 635 -22.92 8.53 7.74
N ASP A 636 -22.66 9.42 8.70
CA ASP A 636 -21.47 9.42 9.56
C ASP A 636 -21.56 8.42 10.74
N GLY A 637 -22.64 7.63 10.79
CA GLY A 637 -22.93 6.65 11.84
C GLY A 637 -23.48 7.25 13.13
N LYS A 638 -23.66 8.58 13.23
CA LYS A 638 -24.17 9.20 14.45
C LYS A 638 -25.69 9.07 14.56
N ALA A 639 -26.16 8.92 15.79
CA ALA A 639 -27.58 8.88 16.09
C ALA A 639 -28.32 10.15 15.65
N ILE A 640 -29.48 9.97 15.01
CA ILE A 640 -30.42 11.06 14.73
C ILE A 640 -31.44 11.12 15.87
N ALA A 641 -31.26 12.08 16.78
CA ALA A 641 -32.06 12.22 17.98
C ALA A 641 -33.42 12.92 17.73
N ASN A 642 -34.45 12.51 18.48
CA ASN A 642 -35.80 13.10 18.47
C ASN A 642 -36.47 13.16 17.07
N ALA A 643 -36.07 12.28 16.15
CA ALA A 643 -36.63 12.19 14.81
C ALA A 643 -37.98 11.48 14.84
N SER A 644 -38.98 12.04 14.15
CA SER A 644 -40.32 11.45 14.02
C SER A 644 -40.35 10.48 12.83
N ILE A 645 -40.52 9.19 13.13
CA ILE A 645 -40.62 8.11 12.15
C ILE A 645 -42.10 7.72 12.00
N GLU A 646 -42.60 7.75 10.77
CA GLU A 646 -43.91 7.21 10.41
C GLU A 646 -43.80 5.71 10.17
N TYR A 647 -44.77 4.93 10.65
CA TYR A 647 -44.80 3.48 10.41
C TYR A 647 -46.16 3.00 9.93
N SER A 648 -46.12 2.09 8.96
CA SER A 648 -47.30 1.48 8.32
C SER A 648 -47.17 -0.03 8.32
N LEU A 649 -48.27 -0.74 8.61
CA LEU A 649 -48.33 -2.19 8.62
C LEU A 649 -49.25 -2.68 7.48
N ASP A 650 -48.71 -3.53 6.61
CA ASP A 650 -49.38 -4.05 5.42
C ASP A 650 -50.01 -2.94 4.55
N GLY A 651 -49.28 -1.82 4.44
CA GLY A 651 -49.72 -0.63 3.70
C GLY A 651 -50.69 0.29 4.44
N ASN A 652 -51.14 -0.06 5.65
CA ASN A 652 -52.01 0.79 6.46
C ASN A 652 -51.18 1.63 7.45
N TYR A 653 -51.35 2.95 7.42
CA TYR A 653 -50.69 3.85 8.36
C TYR A 653 -51.12 3.57 9.81
N MET A 654 -50.15 3.40 10.70
CA MET A 654 -50.39 3.04 12.10
C MET A 654 -50.10 4.19 13.07
N GLY A 655 -49.13 5.05 12.77
CA GLY A 655 -48.78 6.20 13.62
C GLY A 655 -47.34 6.67 13.45
N THR A 656 -46.86 7.44 14.44
CA THR A 656 -45.46 7.89 14.53
C THR A 656 -44.78 7.42 15.81
N VAL A 657 -43.46 7.25 15.75
CA VAL A 657 -42.59 7.00 16.89
C VAL A 657 -41.38 7.93 16.82
N ASN A 658 -40.93 8.44 17.96
CA ASN A 658 -39.76 9.30 18.02
C ASN A 658 -38.52 8.51 18.45
N THR A 659 -37.37 8.86 17.89
CA THR A 659 -36.08 8.33 18.35
C THR A 659 -35.65 8.97 19.66
N SER A 660 -34.89 8.23 20.47
CA SER A 660 -34.24 8.74 21.69
C SER A 660 -33.03 9.63 21.38
N GLU A 661 -32.36 10.16 22.39
CA GLU A 661 -31.08 10.88 22.23
C GLU A 661 -29.99 10.03 21.56
N ASN A 662 -30.07 8.70 21.69
CA ASN A 662 -29.15 7.75 21.07
C ASN A 662 -29.67 7.22 19.72
N GLY A 663 -30.71 7.83 19.14
CA GLY A 663 -31.26 7.43 17.85
C GLY A 663 -32.09 6.15 17.89
N GLU A 664 -32.29 5.56 19.08
CA GLU A 664 -33.07 4.34 19.28
C GLU A 664 -34.57 4.60 19.21
N PHE A 665 -35.29 3.72 18.54
CA PHE A 665 -36.74 3.66 18.62
C PHE A 665 -37.22 2.24 18.93
N SER A 666 -38.38 2.14 19.56
CA SER A 666 -39.04 0.87 19.86
C SER A 666 -40.53 1.04 19.60
N LEU A 667 -41.05 0.25 18.67
CA LEU A 667 -42.48 0.22 18.35
C LEU A 667 -43.07 -1.15 18.65
N ARG A 668 -44.35 -1.18 19.01
CA ARG A 668 -45.08 -2.40 19.33
C ARG A 668 -46.28 -2.52 18.40
N VAL A 669 -46.35 -3.62 17.66
CA VAL A 669 -47.45 -3.95 16.75
C VAL A 669 -48.15 -5.21 17.21
N LEU A 670 -49.49 -5.19 17.20
CA LEU A 670 -50.31 -6.35 17.53
C LEU A 670 -50.61 -7.13 16.25
N LEU A 671 -50.14 -8.37 16.17
CA LEU A 671 -50.29 -9.23 15.00
C LEU A 671 -50.92 -10.58 15.41
N THR A 672 -52.12 -10.84 14.92
CA THR A 672 -52.92 -12.02 15.31
C THR A 672 -53.09 -13.04 14.18
N GLN A 673 -52.76 -12.67 12.94
CA GLN A 673 -52.85 -13.56 11.77
C GLN A 673 -51.52 -14.27 11.56
N LEU A 674 -51.56 -15.56 11.20
CA LEU A 674 -50.37 -16.30 10.78
C LEU A 674 -49.97 -15.87 9.36
N GLY A 675 -48.67 -15.79 9.10
CA GLY A 675 -48.14 -15.43 7.78
C GLY A 675 -47.15 -14.26 7.82
N SER A 676 -46.81 -13.76 6.63
CA SER A 676 -45.88 -12.64 6.45
C SER A 676 -46.64 -11.32 6.42
N HIS A 677 -46.17 -10.37 7.22
CA HIS A 677 -46.63 -8.99 7.31
C HIS A 677 -45.47 -8.06 6.95
N ASN A 678 -45.75 -6.92 6.33
CA ASN A 678 -44.74 -5.94 5.97
C ASN A 678 -44.90 -4.67 6.81
N LEU A 679 -43.87 -4.33 7.60
CA LEU A 679 -43.77 -3.07 8.32
C LEU A 679 -42.89 -2.10 7.54
N SER A 680 -43.47 -1.02 7.05
CA SER A 680 -42.72 0.07 6.40
C SER A 680 -42.47 1.20 7.40
N LEU A 681 -41.23 1.66 7.48
CA LEU A 681 -40.79 2.80 8.28
C LEU A 681 -40.34 3.92 7.34
N TYR A 682 -40.83 5.13 7.58
CA TYR A 682 -40.51 6.31 6.79
C TYR A 682 -40.08 7.46 7.70
N TYR A 683 -38.91 8.01 7.42
CA TYR A 683 -38.43 9.25 8.00
C TYR A 683 -38.47 10.33 6.91
N PRO A 684 -39.25 11.41 7.08
CA PRO A 684 -39.39 12.44 6.04
C PRO A 684 -38.12 13.31 5.84
N GLY A 685 -37.13 13.21 6.72
CA GLY A 685 -35.96 14.08 6.71
C GLY A 685 -36.20 15.42 7.40
N ASP A 686 -35.15 16.23 7.49
CA ASP A 686 -35.21 17.58 8.05
C ASP A 686 -34.25 18.56 7.33
N ALA A 687 -33.86 19.65 8.00
CA ALA A 687 -32.92 20.62 7.45
C ALA A 687 -31.49 20.06 7.31
N SER A 688 -31.12 19.09 8.14
CA SER A 688 -29.78 18.51 8.28
C SER A 688 -29.65 17.13 7.63
N TYR A 689 -30.73 16.36 7.57
CA TYR A 689 -30.75 14.97 7.14
C TYR A 689 -31.72 14.73 5.97
N SER A 690 -31.34 13.82 5.08
CA SER A 690 -32.20 13.36 3.99
C SER A 690 -33.40 12.55 4.50
N PRO A 691 -34.46 12.39 3.70
CA PRO A 691 -35.48 11.37 3.94
C PRO A 691 -34.88 9.96 3.90
N ALA A 692 -35.50 9.02 4.60
CA ALA A 692 -35.13 7.60 4.60
C ALA A 692 -36.38 6.70 4.66
N GLU A 693 -36.29 5.51 4.06
CA GLU A 693 -37.37 4.52 4.11
C GLU A 693 -36.79 3.11 4.19
N VAL A 694 -37.42 2.22 4.97
CA VAL A 694 -37.06 0.80 5.05
C VAL A 694 -38.31 -0.05 5.27
N SER A 695 -38.28 -1.29 4.79
CA SER A 695 -39.32 -2.29 5.04
C SER A 695 -38.75 -3.48 5.81
N VAL A 696 -39.48 -3.91 6.84
CA VAL A 696 -39.16 -5.05 7.71
C VAL A 696 -40.22 -6.12 7.53
N GLU A 697 -39.80 -7.32 7.16
CA GLU A 697 -40.71 -8.46 7.06
C GLU A 697 -40.95 -9.07 8.44
N ILE A 698 -42.20 -9.21 8.86
CA ILE A 698 -42.59 -9.85 10.12
C ILE A 698 -43.33 -11.15 9.80
N ALA A 699 -42.71 -12.29 10.10
CA ALA A 699 -43.34 -13.59 9.96
C ALA A 699 -43.94 -14.01 11.31
N ILE A 700 -45.28 -14.07 11.36
CA ILE A 700 -46.00 -14.60 12.51
C ILE A 700 -46.18 -16.10 12.33
N VAL A 701 -45.58 -16.84 13.26
CA VAL A 701 -45.42 -18.28 13.13
C VAL A 701 -46.05 -19.05 14.27
N GLU A 702 -46.40 -20.29 13.96
CA GLU A 702 -46.71 -21.34 14.93
C GLU A 702 -45.77 -22.52 14.65
N MET A 703 -45.20 -23.09 15.71
CA MET A 703 -44.19 -24.13 15.59
C MET A 703 -44.74 -25.46 16.11
N GLU A 704 -44.85 -26.44 15.22
CA GLU A 704 -45.24 -27.80 15.54
C GLU A 704 -43.98 -28.63 15.83
N LEU A 705 -43.86 -29.08 17.08
CA LEU A 705 -42.74 -29.86 17.58
C LEU A 705 -43.26 -30.97 18.53
N PRO A 706 -42.61 -32.15 18.54
CA PRO A 706 -42.91 -33.17 19.55
C PRO A 706 -42.58 -32.64 20.95
N GLU A 707 -43.43 -32.95 21.93
CA GLU A 707 -43.25 -32.56 23.33
C GLU A 707 -42.01 -33.23 23.94
N LYS A 708 -41.78 -34.50 23.58
CA LYS A 708 -40.59 -35.28 23.93
C LYS A 708 -40.00 -35.97 22.70
N VAL A 709 -38.68 -35.97 22.60
CA VAL A 709 -37.91 -36.71 21.58
C VAL A 709 -37.09 -37.78 22.29
N GLU A 710 -37.36 -39.05 22.00
CA GLU A 710 -36.54 -40.15 22.50
C GLU A 710 -35.25 -40.27 21.69
N ALA A 711 -34.14 -40.48 22.39
CA ALA A 711 -32.80 -40.58 21.84
C ALA A 711 -32.06 -41.77 22.43
N GLU A 712 -31.27 -42.47 21.63
CA GLU A 712 -30.41 -43.55 22.12
C GLU A 712 -28.99 -43.06 22.41
N LEU A 713 -28.43 -43.46 23.55
CA LEU A 713 -27.07 -43.17 23.96
C LEU A 713 -26.06 -43.60 22.87
N GLY A 714 -25.14 -42.70 22.51
CA GLY A 714 -24.13 -42.96 21.48
C GLY A 714 -24.60 -42.88 20.03
N LYS A 715 -25.87 -42.57 19.77
CA LYS A 715 -26.41 -42.34 18.41
C LYS A 715 -26.79 -40.87 18.16
N PRO A 716 -26.66 -40.36 16.93
CA PRO A 716 -27.13 -39.01 16.60
C PRO A 716 -28.65 -38.93 16.64
N VAL A 717 -29.19 -37.78 17.06
CA VAL A 717 -30.64 -37.58 17.23
C VAL A 717 -31.16 -36.66 16.15
N LYS A 718 -32.15 -37.10 15.40
CA LYS A 718 -32.78 -36.30 14.35
C LYS A 718 -34.11 -35.74 14.87
N ILE A 719 -34.19 -34.42 14.98
CA ILE A 719 -35.40 -33.69 15.37
C ILE A 719 -35.98 -33.04 14.13
N THR A 720 -37.22 -33.38 13.80
CA THR A 720 -37.98 -32.76 12.71
C THR A 720 -39.14 -31.97 13.29
N GLY A 721 -39.36 -30.77 12.77
CA GLY A 721 -40.49 -29.94 13.14
C GLY A 721 -41.00 -29.15 11.95
N ARG A 722 -42.19 -28.58 12.11
CA ARG A 722 -42.84 -27.72 11.11
C ARG A 722 -43.03 -26.33 11.69
N ILE A 723 -42.90 -25.31 10.85
CA ILE A 723 -43.13 -23.91 11.19
C ILE A 723 -44.17 -23.39 10.20
N ILE A 724 -45.37 -23.18 10.69
CA ILE A 724 -46.47 -22.59 9.93
C ILE A 724 -46.24 -21.08 9.91
N GLY A 725 -46.28 -20.47 8.72
CA GLY A 725 -46.06 -19.03 8.53
C GLY A 725 -44.64 -18.62 8.11
N LEU A 726 -43.68 -19.56 8.01
CA LEU A 726 -42.31 -19.31 7.54
C LEU A 726 -41.89 -20.36 6.49
N GLU A 727 -42.03 -20.05 5.20
CA GLU A 727 -41.68 -20.98 4.12
C GLU A 727 -40.18 -21.23 3.98
N LYS A 728 -39.37 -20.17 4.11
CA LYS A 728 -37.90 -20.23 4.06
C LYS A 728 -37.33 -19.26 5.08
N GLY A 729 -36.28 -19.69 5.79
CA GLY A 729 -35.63 -18.86 6.79
C GLY A 729 -34.61 -19.64 7.61
N GLN A 730 -34.16 -19.06 8.71
CA GLN A 730 -33.25 -19.73 9.63
C GLN A 730 -33.65 -19.40 11.07
N ILE A 731 -33.84 -20.44 11.89
CA ILE A 731 -34.04 -20.28 13.33
C ILE A 731 -32.81 -20.78 14.08
N SER A 732 -32.82 -20.57 15.39
CA SER A 732 -31.78 -21.01 16.29
C SER A 732 -32.36 -21.99 17.30
N ALA A 733 -31.59 -22.99 17.70
CA ALA A 733 -32.01 -23.97 18.70
C ALA A 733 -30.90 -24.24 19.70
N ARG A 734 -31.21 -24.21 21.00
CA ARG A 734 -30.22 -24.39 22.07
C ARG A 734 -30.65 -25.52 22.99
N ILE A 735 -29.74 -26.45 23.22
CA ILE A 735 -29.92 -27.53 24.19
C ILE A 735 -29.17 -27.20 25.48
N TYR A 736 -29.83 -27.34 26.64
CA TYR A 736 -29.27 -26.91 27.93
C TYR A 736 -28.75 -28.07 28.80
N PRO A 737 -27.57 -27.91 29.44
CA PRO A 737 -26.57 -26.87 29.18
C PRO A 737 -25.80 -27.18 27.88
N GLY A 738 -25.50 -26.17 27.07
CA GLY A 738 -24.63 -26.39 25.91
C GLY A 738 -24.91 -25.57 24.66
N LYS A 739 -24.81 -26.27 23.53
CA LYS A 739 -24.50 -25.75 22.18
C LYS A 739 -25.71 -25.10 21.52
N LEU A 740 -25.42 -24.02 20.77
CA LEU A 740 -26.35 -23.36 19.88
C LEU A 740 -26.25 -23.94 18.46
N TYR A 741 -27.40 -24.26 17.88
CA TYR A 741 -27.54 -24.75 16.51
C TYR A 741 -28.25 -23.71 15.65
N LYS A 742 -27.74 -23.49 14.44
CA LYS A 742 -28.45 -22.77 13.38
C LYS A 742 -29.26 -23.79 12.58
N VAL A 743 -30.54 -23.54 12.41
CA VAL A 743 -31.49 -24.49 11.83
C VAL A 743 -32.15 -23.86 10.61
N PRO A 744 -31.77 -24.27 9.39
CA PRO A 744 -32.42 -23.78 8.18
C PRO A 744 -33.84 -24.36 8.09
N VAL A 745 -34.76 -23.52 7.62
CA VAL A 745 -36.17 -23.85 7.38
C VAL A 745 -36.39 -23.81 5.87
N SER A 746 -36.98 -24.88 5.34
CA SER A 746 -37.30 -25.00 3.93
C SER A 746 -38.67 -25.64 3.75
N ASN A 747 -39.54 -24.99 2.98
CA ASN A 747 -40.95 -25.35 2.78
C ASN A 747 -41.69 -25.53 4.13
N GLY A 748 -41.49 -24.59 5.05
CA GLY A 748 -42.11 -24.62 6.38
C GLY A 748 -41.68 -25.79 7.26
N SER A 749 -40.63 -26.52 6.90
CA SER A 749 -40.15 -27.68 7.66
C SER A 749 -38.66 -27.54 7.94
N PHE A 750 -38.21 -28.11 9.05
CA PHE A 750 -36.78 -28.18 9.35
C PHE A 750 -36.41 -29.54 9.90
N THR A 751 -35.12 -29.83 9.80
CA THR A 751 -34.52 -31.03 10.35
C THR A 751 -33.23 -30.62 11.04
N LEU A 752 -33.15 -30.85 12.34
CA LEU A 752 -31.95 -30.65 13.13
C LEU A 752 -31.38 -32.01 13.51
N THR A 753 -30.08 -32.20 13.27
CA THR A 753 -29.36 -33.39 13.74
C THR A 753 -28.46 -32.99 14.89
N LEU A 754 -28.68 -33.59 16.06
CA LEU A 754 -27.84 -33.43 17.23
C LEU A 754 -26.74 -34.50 17.22
N GLU A 755 -25.59 -34.11 17.75
CA GLU A 755 -24.47 -35.02 17.98
C GLU A 755 -24.87 -36.11 19.01
N PRO A 756 -24.23 -37.30 18.95
CA PRO A 756 -24.47 -38.35 19.92
C PRO A 756 -24.24 -37.92 21.37
N PHE A 757 -25.17 -38.28 22.26
CA PHE A 757 -25.03 -38.05 23.70
C PHE A 757 -24.17 -39.14 24.34
N ASN A 758 -23.38 -38.75 25.35
CA ASN A 758 -22.49 -39.63 26.11
C ASN A 758 -22.97 -39.90 27.55
N PHE A 759 -24.15 -39.40 27.92
CA PHE A 759 -24.83 -39.70 29.19
C PHE A 759 -26.34 -39.86 28.95
N ILE A 760 -27.01 -40.56 29.86
CA ILE A 760 -28.48 -40.72 29.90
C ILE A 760 -29.17 -39.60 30.69
N GLY A 761 -30.45 -39.36 30.43
CA GLY A 761 -31.26 -38.38 31.16
C GLY A 761 -32.13 -37.49 30.26
N GLU A 762 -32.76 -36.47 30.84
CA GLU A 762 -33.56 -35.48 30.09
C GLU A 762 -32.78 -34.17 29.86
N ARG A 763 -32.97 -33.56 28.69
CA ARG A 763 -32.39 -32.27 28.31
C ARG A 763 -33.45 -31.37 27.67
N SER A 764 -33.57 -30.15 28.15
CA SER A 764 -34.48 -29.17 27.55
C SER A 764 -33.83 -28.49 26.35
N MET A 765 -34.62 -28.27 25.30
CA MET A 765 -34.20 -27.62 24.07
C MET A 765 -35.17 -26.52 23.67
N ASP A 766 -34.63 -25.31 23.51
CA ASP A 766 -35.37 -24.10 23.17
C ASP A 766 -35.09 -23.69 21.72
N PHE A 767 -36.15 -23.36 20.97
CA PHE A 767 -36.08 -22.83 19.61
C PHE A 767 -36.43 -21.35 19.62
N TYR A 768 -35.63 -20.51 18.96
CA TYR A 768 -35.76 -19.05 18.98
C TYR A 768 -35.35 -18.39 17.67
N HIS A 769 -35.77 -17.14 17.46
CA HIS A 769 -35.30 -16.25 16.40
C HIS A 769 -34.99 -14.86 16.98
N GLY A 770 -33.72 -14.45 16.95
CA GLY A 770 -33.27 -13.31 17.76
C GLY A 770 -33.49 -13.59 19.25
N ASP A 771 -34.21 -12.70 19.94
CA ASP A 771 -34.58 -12.85 21.35
C ASP A 771 -35.95 -13.53 21.56
N ASN A 772 -36.68 -13.85 20.48
CA ASN A 772 -38.02 -14.41 20.57
C ASN A 772 -37.97 -15.94 20.73
N LEU A 773 -38.46 -16.46 21.86
CA LEU A 773 -38.68 -17.88 22.08
C LEU A 773 -39.90 -18.35 21.25
N LEU A 774 -39.68 -19.31 20.36
CA LEU A 774 -40.71 -19.86 19.48
C LEU A 774 -41.34 -21.13 20.04
N ALA A 775 -40.53 -22.05 20.59
CA ALA A 775 -41.01 -23.30 21.17
C ALA A 775 -39.96 -23.96 22.08
N ARG A 776 -40.40 -24.95 22.87
CA ARG A 776 -39.55 -25.79 23.74
C ARG A 776 -39.90 -27.26 23.56
N THR A 777 -38.90 -28.13 23.56
CA THR A 777 -39.03 -29.59 23.59
C THR A 777 -38.08 -30.22 24.61
N THR A 778 -38.29 -31.49 24.96
CA THR A 778 -37.42 -32.26 25.85
C THR A 778 -36.83 -33.46 25.12
N VAL A 779 -35.52 -33.60 25.12
CA VAL A 779 -34.82 -34.78 24.59
C VAL A 779 -34.58 -35.76 25.74
N VAL A 780 -35.14 -36.97 25.63
CA VAL A 780 -35.01 -38.05 26.62
C VAL A 780 -34.01 -39.07 26.10
N ILE A 781 -32.84 -39.17 26.72
CA ILE A 781 -31.76 -40.06 26.30
C ILE A 781 -31.84 -41.37 27.11
N VAL A 782 -32.10 -42.47 26.40
CA VAL A 782 -32.17 -43.84 26.92
C VAL A 782 -31.02 -44.69 26.39
N SER A 783 -30.65 -45.76 27.07
CA SER A 783 -29.62 -46.70 26.61
C SER A 783 -30.12 -48.14 26.61
N PRO A 784 -29.89 -48.94 25.55
CA PRO A 784 -29.96 -50.39 25.67
C PRO A 784 -28.92 -50.91 26.68
N ILE A 785 -29.24 -52.05 27.30
CA ILE A 785 -28.30 -52.78 28.16
C ILE A 785 -27.83 -54.02 27.41
N LYS A 786 -26.51 -54.25 27.44
CA LYS A 786 -25.88 -55.51 27.06
C LYS A 786 -25.49 -56.26 28.34
N ILE A 787 -25.88 -57.52 28.45
CA ILE A 787 -25.49 -58.38 29.56
C ILE A 787 -24.40 -59.32 29.06
N GLU A 788 -23.27 -59.38 29.75
CA GLU A 788 -22.17 -60.28 29.43
C GLU A 788 -21.91 -61.25 30.57
N LEU A 789 -21.59 -62.50 30.24
CA LEU A 789 -21.15 -63.49 31.21
C LEU A 789 -19.63 -63.40 31.39
N LEU A 790 -19.19 -63.21 32.63
CA LEU A 790 -17.76 -63.13 32.98
C LEU A 790 -17.16 -64.49 33.39
N THR A 791 -17.99 -65.48 33.69
CA THR A 791 -17.59 -66.80 34.20
C THR A 791 -18.31 -67.91 33.44
N ASN A 792 -17.82 -68.24 32.24
CA ASN A 792 -18.33 -69.35 31.40
C ASN A 792 -17.97 -70.74 31.95
N ARG A 793 -16.98 -70.80 32.85
CA ARG A 793 -16.68 -71.93 33.71
C ARG A 793 -16.50 -71.42 35.13
N SER A 794 -17.15 -72.03 36.12
CA SER A 794 -17.05 -71.65 37.52
C SER A 794 -16.68 -72.85 38.37
N GLU A 795 -15.62 -72.71 39.17
CA GLU A 795 -15.03 -73.77 39.98
C GLU A 795 -15.14 -73.41 41.46
N GLY A 796 -15.67 -74.32 42.28
CA GLY A 796 -15.86 -74.11 43.72
C GLY A 796 -15.77 -75.43 44.51
N GLU A 797 -15.60 -75.34 45.82
CA GLU A 797 -15.63 -76.51 46.72
C GLU A 797 -17.07 -76.86 47.14
N GLU A 798 -17.85 -75.86 47.56
CA GLU A 798 -19.27 -76.00 47.94
C GLU A 798 -20.20 -75.11 47.11
N THR A 799 -19.77 -73.88 46.80
CA THR A 799 -20.50 -72.91 45.97
C THR A 799 -19.63 -72.40 44.82
N ALA A 800 -20.19 -72.36 43.62
CA ALA A 800 -19.61 -71.73 42.44
C ALA A 800 -20.21 -70.34 42.23
N VAL A 801 -19.39 -69.42 41.74
CA VAL A 801 -19.75 -68.01 41.57
C VAL A 801 -19.93 -67.71 40.09
N ILE A 802 -21.15 -67.31 39.70
CA ILE A 802 -21.46 -66.85 38.36
C ILE A 802 -21.52 -65.32 38.36
N LYS A 803 -20.72 -64.67 37.52
CA LYS A 803 -20.68 -63.21 37.43
C LYS A 803 -21.22 -62.74 36.08
N PHE A 804 -22.15 -61.79 36.12
CA PHE A 804 -22.69 -61.09 34.96
C PHE A 804 -22.22 -59.64 34.99
N LYS A 805 -22.03 -59.04 33.82
CA LYS A 805 -21.73 -57.61 33.69
C LYS A 805 -22.79 -56.96 32.82
N ALA A 806 -23.50 -55.98 33.38
CA ALA A 806 -24.41 -55.12 32.63
C ALA A 806 -23.61 -53.91 32.11
N LEU A 807 -23.71 -53.68 30.80
CA LEU A 807 -23.05 -52.62 30.08
C LEU A 807 -24.09 -51.78 29.33
N ASP A 808 -23.87 -50.47 29.22
CA ASP A 808 -24.68 -49.57 28.39
C ASP A 808 -24.24 -49.64 26.91
N ALA A 809 -24.86 -48.84 26.05
CA ALA A 809 -24.56 -48.81 24.61
C ALA A 809 -23.12 -48.37 24.28
N LEU A 810 -22.43 -47.68 25.21
CA LEU A 810 -21.05 -47.23 25.08
C LEU A 810 -20.06 -48.16 25.81
N ASN A 811 -20.52 -49.34 26.24
CA ASN A 811 -19.78 -50.30 27.07
C ASN A 811 -19.39 -49.75 28.47
N GLY A 812 -20.09 -48.74 28.97
CA GLY A 812 -20.00 -48.26 30.34
C GLY A 812 -20.69 -49.22 31.31
N PRO A 813 -20.18 -49.41 32.55
CA PRO A 813 -20.83 -50.28 33.53
C PRO A 813 -22.19 -49.70 33.97
N VAL A 814 -23.22 -50.55 34.08
CA VAL A 814 -24.56 -50.15 34.56
C VAL A 814 -24.75 -50.57 36.03
N PRO A 815 -24.60 -49.66 37.00
CA PRO A 815 -24.68 -50.00 38.42
C PRO A 815 -26.10 -49.99 38.96
N ASN A 816 -26.32 -50.67 40.09
CA ASN A 816 -27.54 -50.65 40.90
C ASN A 816 -28.82 -51.08 40.16
N VAL A 817 -28.70 -51.91 39.11
CA VAL A 817 -29.85 -52.50 38.42
C VAL A 817 -30.07 -53.94 38.88
N PHE A 818 -31.33 -54.34 39.01
CA PHE A 818 -31.71 -55.72 39.34
C PHE A 818 -31.80 -56.56 38.07
N LEU A 819 -30.91 -57.54 37.95
CA LEU A 819 -31.00 -58.60 36.94
C LEU A 819 -31.75 -59.77 37.57
N THR A 820 -32.74 -60.29 36.85
CA THR A 820 -33.40 -61.53 37.27
C THR A 820 -32.77 -62.69 36.51
N VAL A 821 -32.27 -63.67 37.25
CA VAL A 821 -31.53 -64.82 36.75
C VAL A 821 -32.35 -66.07 37.01
N GLU A 822 -32.67 -66.81 35.96
CA GLU A 822 -33.35 -68.09 35.98
C GLU A 822 -32.33 -69.20 35.69
N ILE A 823 -32.23 -70.15 36.62
CA ILE A 823 -31.27 -71.27 36.57
C ILE A 823 -31.94 -72.55 37.05
N GLU A 824 -32.02 -73.58 36.20
CA GLU A 824 -32.63 -74.90 36.50
C GLU A 824 -33.95 -74.84 37.29
N ASP A 825 -34.90 -74.03 36.81
CA ASP A 825 -36.22 -73.78 37.40
C ASP A 825 -36.25 -72.96 38.72
N GLU A 826 -35.10 -72.43 39.18
CA GLU A 826 -35.03 -71.39 40.23
C GLU A 826 -34.87 -69.98 39.65
N ILE A 827 -35.65 -69.02 40.17
CA ILE A 827 -35.54 -67.60 39.81
C ILE A 827 -34.92 -66.84 40.99
N ARG A 828 -33.81 -66.13 40.73
CA ARG A 828 -33.12 -65.28 41.71
C ARG A 828 -32.91 -63.88 41.17
N GLN A 829 -32.92 -62.88 42.04
CA GLN A 829 -32.59 -61.50 41.67
C GLN A 829 -31.21 -61.14 42.21
N VAL A 830 -30.36 -60.59 41.34
CA VAL A 830 -29.02 -60.12 41.67
C VAL A 830 -28.87 -58.68 41.22
N MET A 831 -28.32 -57.83 42.10
CA MET A 831 -28.08 -56.42 41.80
C MET A 831 -26.67 -56.23 41.27
N THR A 832 -26.51 -55.36 40.26
CA THR A 832 -25.17 -54.95 39.80
C THR A 832 -24.52 -53.96 40.76
N ASN A 833 -23.24 -54.13 41.02
CA ASN A 833 -22.45 -53.19 41.81
C ASN A 833 -22.00 -51.95 40.99
N ALA A 834 -21.20 -51.07 41.59
CA ALA A 834 -20.65 -49.87 40.93
C ALA A 834 -19.87 -50.15 39.62
N SER A 835 -19.34 -51.37 39.44
CA SER A 835 -18.64 -51.81 38.22
C SER A 835 -19.56 -52.51 37.22
N GLY A 836 -20.88 -52.46 37.43
CA GLY A 836 -21.89 -53.12 36.60
C GLY A 836 -21.92 -54.63 36.76
N ILE A 837 -21.25 -55.19 37.78
CA ILE A 837 -21.13 -56.63 37.97
C ILE A 837 -22.19 -57.12 38.96
N ALA A 838 -23.01 -58.07 38.54
CA ALA A 838 -23.89 -58.83 39.42
C ALA A 838 -23.29 -60.22 39.66
N THR A 839 -23.37 -60.71 40.88
CA THR A 839 -22.79 -61.99 41.28
C THR A 839 -23.88 -62.91 41.80
N LEU A 840 -23.93 -64.13 41.29
CA LEU A 840 -24.86 -65.19 41.68
C LEU A 840 -24.05 -66.37 42.22
N GLU A 841 -24.35 -66.81 43.43
CA GLU A 841 -23.76 -68.01 44.02
C GLU A 841 -24.70 -69.19 43.84
N VAL A 842 -24.16 -70.29 43.33
CA VAL A 842 -24.89 -71.54 43.03
C VAL A 842 -24.16 -72.72 43.65
N PRO A 843 -24.87 -73.75 44.15
CA PRO A 843 -24.22 -74.93 44.71
C PRO A 843 -23.44 -75.69 43.62
N VAL A 844 -22.27 -76.25 43.98
CA VAL A 844 -21.44 -77.04 43.06
C VAL A 844 -22.00 -78.47 42.99
N PRO A 845 -22.40 -78.96 41.80
CA PRO A 845 -22.85 -80.33 41.63
C PRO A 845 -21.68 -81.33 41.79
N ASP A 846 -21.98 -82.55 42.22
CA ASP A 846 -20.96 -83.58 42.46
C ASP A 846 -20.22 -84.02 41.18
N ASP A 847 -20.87 -83.89 40.02
CA ASP A 847 -20.32 -84.13 38.69
C ASP A 847 -20.35 -82.85 37.83
N GLU A 848 -19.43 -82.72 36.87
CA GLU A 848 -19.37 -81.57 35.95
C GLU A 848 -20.70 -81.38 35.19
N LYS A 849 -21.37 -80.25 35.42
CA LYS A 849 -22.71 -79.97 34.88
C LYS A 849 -22.70 -78.67 34.09
N ASN A 850 -23.25 -78.71 32.87
CA ASN A 850 -23.46 -77.52 32.06
C ASN A 850 -24.88 -77.00 32.33
N VAL A 851 -24.96 -75.80 32.90
CA VAL A 851 -26.21 -75.20 33.34
C VAL A 851 -26.59 -74.06 32.39
N THR A 852 -27.86 -74.03 31.97
CA THR A 852 -28.40 -72.92 31.18
C THR A 852 -28.92 -71.85 32.12
N VAL A 853 -28.45 -70.62 31.94
CA VAL A 853 -28.77 -69.48 32.79
C VAL A 853 -29.39 -68.39 31.93
N ARG A 854 -30.66 -68.08 32.16
CA ARG A 854 -31.33 -66.95 31.50
C ARG A 854 -31.28 -65.74 32.40
N VAL A 855 -30.88 -64.60 31.86
CA VAL A 855 -30.79 -63.34 32.60
C VAL A 855 -31.65 -62.31 31.89
N PHE A 856 -32.64 -61.77 32.60
CA PHE A 856 -33.49 -60.72 32.09
C PHE A 856 -33.46 -59.47 32.98
N PHE A 857 -33.37 -58.32 32.33
CA PHE A 857 -33.53 -57.00 32.88
C PHE A 857 -34.85 -56.41 32.37
N ARG A 858 -35.75 -56.03 33.29
CA ARG A 858 -37.10 -55.56 32.96
C ARG A 858 -37.16 -54.12 32.43
N GLY A 859 -36.02 -53.42 32.34
CA GLY A 859 -35.96 -52.01 31.97
C GLY A 859 -36.04 -51.07 33.19
N SER A 860 -35.70 -49.81 32.96
CA SER A 860 -35.87 -48.69 33.90
C SER A 860 -36.17 -47.40 33.12
N SER A 861 -36.32 -46.26 33.81
CA SER A 861 -36.62 -44.97 33.18
C SER A 861 -35.63 -44.55 32.08
N TYR A 862 -34.38 -45.00 32.13
CA TYR A 862 -33.34 -44.62 31.15
C TYR A 862 -32.62 -45.81 30.52
N TYR A 863 -32.96 -47.04 30.92
CA TYR A 863 -32.33 -48.25 30.39
C TYR A 863 -33.40 -49.17 29.81
N LEU A 864 -33.22 -49.58 28.55
CA LEU A 864 -34.17 -50.46 27.87
C LEU A 864 -34.07 -51.90 28.43
N PRO A 865 -35.17 -52.68 28.37
CA PRO A 865 -35.15 -54.09 28.78
C PRO A 865 -34.18 -54.91 27.92
N ALA A 866 -33.58 -55.94 28.52
CA ALA A 866 -32.62 -56.82 27.88
C ALA A 866 -32.79 -58.26 28.41
N GLU A 867 -32.59 -59.25 27.55
CA GLU A 867 -32.66 -60.67 27.90
C GLU A 867 -31.56 -61.43 27.18
N GLU A 868 -30.79 -62.23 27.92
CA GLU A 868 -29.69 -63.03 27.38
C GLU A 868 -29.70 -64.41 28.01
N THR A 869 -29.28 -65.41 27.24
CA THR A 869 -29.16 -66.80 27.72
C THR A 869 -27.70 -67.24 27.61
N PHE A 870 -27.15 -67.74 28.71
CA PHE A 870 -25.79 -68.24 28.76
C PHE A 870 -25.75 -69.72 29.16
N HIS A 871 -24.65 -70.38 28.80
CA HIS A 871 -24.34 -71.73 29.26
C HIS A 871 -23.10 -71.65 30.15
N VAL A 872 -23.21 -72.14 31.38
CA VAL A 872 -22.15 -72.07 32.39
C VAL A 872 -21.79 -73.49 32.84
N LEU A 873 -20.53 -73.84 32.71
CA LEU A 873 -20.01 -75.12 33.18
C LEU A 873 -19.59 -75.00 34.66
N ILE A 874 -20.21 -75.75 35.56
CA ILE A 874 -19.89 -75.75 36.99
C ILE A 874 -19.12 -77.03 37.33
N VAL A 875 -17.93 -76.89 37.93
CA VAL A 875 -16.99 -77.99 38.17
C VAL A 875 -16.46 -77.98 39.60
N LYS A 876 -16.35 -79.16 40.22
CA LYS A 876 -15.75 -79.35 41.55
C LYS A 876 -14.21 -79.26 41.47
N LYS A 877 -13.62 -78.34 42.23
CA LYS A 877 -12.20 -77.97 42.11
C LYS A 877 -11.26 -79.08 42.63
N ARG A 878 -10.29 -79.53 41.81
CA ARG A 878 -9.18 -80.44 42.19
C ARG A 878 -7.82 -79.78 41.92
N GLU A 879 -6.90 -79.80 42.90
CA GLU A 879 -5.54 -79.22 42.80
C GLU A 879 -4.49 -80.20 42.26
N ILE A 880 -3.82 -79.91 41.14
CA ILE A 880 -2.44 -80.39 40.83
C ILE A 880 -1.69 -79.48 39.82
N PRO A 881 -0.35 -79.58 39.61
CA PRO A 881 0.60 -78.46 39.65
C PRO A 881 1.36 -78.21 38.33
N TRP A 882 2.27 -77.23 38.38
CA TRP A 882 3.04 -76.64 37.30
C TRP A 882 3.93 -77.62 36.50
N LEU A 883 3.61 -77.85 35.22
CA LEU A 883 4.52 -78.20 34.12
C LEU A 883 3.74 -78.05 32.78
N TYR A 884 4.37 -77.60 31.68
CA TYR A 884 3.82 -77.49 30.30
C TYR A 884 3.28 -76.15 29.76
N LEU A 885 3.68 -74.99 30.30
CA LEU A 885 3.45 -73.70 29.62
C LEU A 885 4.49 -73.35 28.53
N GLY A 886 5.44 -74.24 28.23
CA GLY A 886 6.63 -73.94 27.41
C GLY A 886 6.57 -74.27 25.92
N ILE A 887 5.52 -74.94 25.42
CA ILE A 887 5.55 -75.54 24.06
C ILE A 887 4.55 -74.88 23.08
N ALA A 888 3.55 -74.12 23.55
CA ALA A 888 2.54 -73.50 22.68
C ALA A 888 2.97 -72.17 22.03
N LEU A 889 4.02 -71.50 22.54
CA LEU A 889 4.43 -70.17 22.06
C LEU A 889 5.27 -70.19 20.76
N LEU A 890 5.71 -71.37 20.31
CA LEU A 890 6.65 -71.53 19.19
C LEU A 890 5.99 -71.76 17.83
N LEU A 891 4.66 -71.98 17.76
CA LEU A 891 3.94 -72.19 16.48
C LEU A 891 3.30 -70.93 15.89
N ALA A 892 3.09 -69.87 16.67
CA ALA A 892 2.43 -68.64 16.19
C ALA A 892 3.34 -67.74 15.33
N VAL A 893 4.67 -67.88 15.43
CA VAL A 893 5.65 -66.97 14.83
C VAL A 893 5.96 -67.29 13.35
N VAL A 894 5.60 -68.49 12.86
CA VAL A 894 5.96 -68.96 11.50
C VAL A 894 4.93 -68.55 10.44
N ILE A 895 3.69 -68.23 10.82
CA ILE A 895 2.60 -67.89 9.88
C ILE A 895 2.62 -66.41 9.46
N ALA A 896 3.23 -65.53 10.27
CA ALA A 896 3.30 -64.09 9.97
C ALA A 896 4.37 -63.70 8.92
N ARG A 897 5.22 -64.63 8.48
CA ARG A 897 6.43 -64.33 7.69
C ARG A 897 6.34 -64.61 6.18
N TYR A 898 5.15 -64.92 5.64
CA TYR A 898 4.99 -65.36 4.24
C TYR A 898 4.14 -64.44 3.32
N GLY A 899 3.76 -63.24 3.78
CA GLY A 899 2.79 -62.38 3.09
C GLY A 899 3.32 -61.16 2.30
N LEU A 900 4.62 -61.02 2.05
CA LEU A 900 5.18 -59.78 1.47
C LEU A 900 6.31 -60.03 0.46
N VAL A 901 5.98 -60.37 -0.80
CA VAL A 901 6.80 -60.02 -1.98
C VAL A 901 5.91 -60.01 -3.24
N ARG A 902 5.63 -58.81 -3.80
CA ARG A 902 5.66 -58.46 -5.24
C ARG A 902 4.87 -57.18 -5.52
N LYS A 903 5.55 -56.05 -5.70
CA LYS A 903 5.10 -54.97 -6.61
C LYS A 903 6.33 -54.36 -7.32
N LYS A 904 6.20 -54.22 -8.64
CA LYS A 904 7.20 -53.68 -9.59
C LYS A 904 7.11 -52.15 -9.67
N ALA A 905 8.22 -51.54 -10.10
CA ALA A 905 8.45 -50.11 -10.27
C ALA A 905 7.50 -49.42 -11.28
N PRO A 906 7.16 -48.12 -11.07
CA PRO A 906 6.33 -47.36 -11.99
C PRO A 906 7.13 -46.82 -13.19
N LYS A 907 6.49 -46.81 -14.35
CA LYS A 907 6.91 -46.10 -15.57
C LYS A 907 6.47 -44.64 -15.46
N VAL A 908 7.32 -43.72 -15.92
CA VAL A 908 7.00 -42.30 -16.13
C VAL A 908 6.22 -42.19 -17.45
N GLU A 909 4.92 -41.94 -17.36
CA GLU A 909 4.06 -41.52 -18.48
C GLU A 909 3.99 -39.98 -18.49
N ARG A 910 4.03 -39.37 -19.68
CA ARG A 910 3.82 -37.93 -19.84
C ARG A 910 2.35 -37.64 -19.59
N GLU A 911 2.05 -36.69 -18.71
CA GLU A 911 0.68 -36.28 -18.40
C GLU A 911 0.02 -35.65 -19.64
N PRO A 912 -1.21 -36.03 -19.99
CA PRO A 912 -1.93 -35.39 -21.08
C PRO A 912 -2.37 -33.98 -20.66
N VAL A 913 -2.08 -32.99 -21.51
CA VAL A 913 -2.37 -31.57 -21.25
C VAL A 913 -3.75 -31.23 -21.84
N LEU A 914 -4.71 -30.91 -20.97
CA LEU A 914 -5.90 -30.14 -21.30
C LEU A 914 -5.69 -28.77 -20.67
N LYS A 915 -5.93 -27.67 -21.39
CA LYS A 915 -5.85 -26.33 -20.80
C LYS A 915 -6.83 -25.37 -21.47
N ILE A 916 -7.56 -24.59 -20.65
CA ILE A 916 -8.40 -23.48 -21.15
C ILE A 916 -7.56 -22.19 -21.16
N ILE A 917 -7.50 -21.51 -22.30
CA ILE A 917 -6.76 -20.26 -22.49
C ILE A 917 -7.74 -19.15 -22.86
N PHE A 918 -7.77 -18.08 -22.07
CA PHE A 918 -8.50 -16.85 -22.42
C PHE A 918 -7.57 -15.94 -23.22
N ASN A 919 -7.80 -15.83 -24.52
CA ASN A 919 -6.91 -15.08 -25.42
C ASN A 919 -6.93 -13.57 -25.14
N ASN A 920 -8.01 -13.06 -24.54
CA ASN A 920 -8.12 -11.67 -24.12
C ASN A 920 -7.55 -11.40 -22.71
N GLY A 921 -6.85 -12.37 -22.09
CA GLY A 921 -6.14 -12.21 -20.82
C GLY A 921 -6.93 -12.68 -19.60
N ILE A 922 -7.21 -11.76 -18.67
CA ILE A 922 -7.88 -12.07 -17.38
C ILE A 922 -9.34 -12.49 -17.67
N PRO A 923 -9.86 -13.56 -17.02
CA PRO A 923 -11.22 -14.06 -17.26
C PRO A 923 -12.33 -13.19 -16.61
N LEU A 924 -12.23 -11.87 -16.76
CA LEU A 924 -13.20 -10.86 -16.33
C LEU A 924 -13.55 -9.97 -17.53
N PHE A 925 -14.86 -9.78 -17.79
CA PHE A 925 -15.36 -9.11 -18.99
C PHE A 925 -16.53 -8.18 -18.69
N LYS A 926 -16.71 -7.12 -19.47
CA LYS A 926 -17.89 -6.26 -19.41
C LYS A 926 -19.08 -6.95 -20.09
N GLU A 927 -20.29 -6.71 -19.61
CA GLU A 927 -21.52 -7.20 -20.24
C GLU A 927 -21.54 -6.87 -21.75
N GLY A 928 -21.78 -7.90 -22.59
CA GLY A 928 -21.81 -7.77 -24.05
C GLY A 928 -20.45 -7.82 -24.77
N GLU A 929 -19.34 -7.88 -24.03
CA GLU A 929 -17.98 -8.09 -24.54
C GLU A 929 -17.79 -9.53 -25.04
N VAL A 930 -17.00 -9.70 -26.11
CA VAL A 930 -16.70 -11.02 -26.69
C VAL A 930 -15.51 -11.63 -25.95
N MET A 931 -15.72 -12.83 -25.42
CA MET A 931 -14.70 -13.66 -24.81
C MET A 931 -14.15 -14.65 -25.83
N GLU A 932 -12.84 -14.61 -26.08
CA GLU A 932 -12.14 -15.51 -26.99
C GLU A 932 -11.38 -16.57 -26.18
N ILE A 933 -11.75 -17.82 -26.38
CA ILE A 933 -11.22 -18.97 -25.63
C ILE A 933 -10.57 -19.93 -26.61
N SER A 934 -9.34 -20.33 -26.33
CA SER A 934 -8.67 -21.45 -27.00
C SER A 934 -8.49 -22.60 -26.02
N VAL A 935 -8.77 -23.82 -26.46
CA VAL A 935 -8.60 -25.03 -25.65
C VAL A 935 -7.45 -25.85 -26.24
N GLU A 936 -6.37 -25.98 -25.46
CA GLU A 936 -5.27 -26.88 -25.80
C GLU A 936 -5.67 -28.31 -25.45
N CYS A 937 -5.85 -29.13 -26.47
CA CYS A 937 -6.03 -30.57 -26.32
C CYS A 937 -5.59 -31.34 -27.58
N GLU A 938 -5.22 -32.61 -27.40
CA GLU A 938 -4.89 -33.54 -28.49
C GLU A 938 -6.09 -33.87 -29.39
N ASN A 939 -7.31 -33.98 -28.83
CA ASN A 939 -8.55 -34.23 -29.58
C ASN A 939 -9.39 -32.94 -29.71
N GLU A 940 -10.48 -33.00 -30.49
CA GLU A 940 -11.41 -31.87 -30.63
C GLU A 940 -12.23 -31.69 -29.33
N PRO A 941 -12.05 -30.58 -28.60
CA PRO A 941 -12.71 -30.39 -27.31
C PRO A 941 -14.17 -29.93 -27.47
N GLU A 942 -14.99 -30.31 -26.50
CA GLU A 942 -16.36 -29.84 -26.33
C GLU A 942 -16.41 -28.80 -25.22
N LEU A 943 -16.97 -27.62 -25.49
CA LEU A 943 -17.10 -26.55 -24.49
C LEU A 943 -18.51 -26.51 -23.90
N TYR A 944 -18.59 -26.41 -22.58
CA TYR A 944 -19.83 -26.25 -21.83
C TYR A 944 -19.75 -24.94 -21.03
N VAL A 945 -20.87 -24.23 -20.96
CA VAL A 945 -21.04 -23.05 -20.09
C VAL A 945 -22.22 -23.31 -19.16
N ASP A 946 -21.98 -23.25 -17.86
CA ASP A 946 -22.95 -23.55 -16.79
C ASP A 946 -23.65 -24.90 -16.99
N GLY A 947 -22.88 -25.90 -17.44
CA GLY A 947 -23.36 -27.25 -17.74
C GLY A 947 -24.13 -27.41 -19.05
N LYS A 948 -24.31 -26.34 -19.84
CA LYS A 948 -24.95 -26.39 -21.17
C LYS A 948 -23.89 -26.49 -22.27
N PRO A 949 -24.01 -27.44 -23.22
CA PRO A 949 -23.07 -27.56 -24.34
C PRO A 949 -23.20 -26.34 -25.27
N VAL A 950 -22.05 -25.81 -25.73
CA VAL A 950 -22.01 -24.71 -26.70
C VAL A 950 -21.70 -25.24 -28.10
N GLU A 951 -20.45 -25.64 -28.38
CA GLU A 951 -20.02 -26.12 -29.69
C GLU A 951 -18.74 -26.99 -29.56
N LYS A 952 -18.35 -27.68 -30.64
CA LYS A 952 -17.07 -28.39 -30.74
C LYS A 952 -16.08 -27.57 -31.55
N GLY A 953 -14.83 -27.50 -31.10
CA GLY A 953 -13.80 -26.72 -31.79
C GLY A 953 -12.63 -26.40 -30.87
N LYS A 954 -11.57 -25.82 -31.43
CA LYS A 954 -10.41 -25.41 -30.61
C LYS A 954 -10.48 -23.96 -30.15
N ASP A 955 -11.24 -23.13 -30.86
CA ASP A 955 -11.38 -21.70 -30.61
C ASP A 955 -12.87 -21.32 -30.51
N PHE A 956 -13.22 -20.54 -29.50
CA PHE A 956 -14.60 -20.18 -29.19
C PHE A 956 -14.72 -18.68 -28.97
N ARG A 957 -15.87 -18.12 -29.38
CA ARG A 957 -16.24 -16.72 -29.15
C ARG A 957 -17.59 -16.65 -28.45
N LEU A 958 -17.59 -16.20 -27.20
CA LEU A 958 -18.78 -16.21 -26.33
C LEU A 958 -19.16 -14.81 -25.88
N LYS A 959 -20.46 -14.60 -25.64
CA LYS A 959 -21.00 -13.47 -24.88
C LYS A 959 -21.90 -14.02 -23.80
N LEU A 960 -21.65 -13.64 -22.56
CA LEU A 960 -22.36 -14.15 -21.38
C LEU A 960 -23.07 -12.99 -20.65
N PRO A 961 -24.20 -13.26 -19.98
CA PRO A 961 -24.91 -12.26 -19.18
C PRO A 961 -24.13 -11.91 -17.89
N LEU A 962 -24.58 -10.92 -17.13
CA LEU A 962 -23.97 -10.54 -15.84
C LEU A 962 -23.93 -11.72 -14.86
N GLY A 963 -22.80 -11.91 -14.19
CA GLY A 963 -22.61 -12.95 -13.17
C GLY A 963 -21.34 -13.77 -13.33
N GLU A 964 -21.18 -14.77 -12.47
CA GLU A 964 -20.12 -15.78 -12.59
C GLU A 964 -20.61 -16.96 -13.40
N HIS A 965 -19.79 -17.39 -14.36
CA HIS A 965 -20.07 -18.49 -15.26
C HIS A 965 -18.97 -19.53 -15.19
N THR A 966 -19.35 -20.80 -15.15
CA THR A 966 -18.41 -21.92 -15.19
C THR A 966 -18.23 -22.39 -16.63
N ILE A 967 -17.00 -22.31 -17.12
CA ILE A 967 -16.58 -22.78 -18.43
C ILE A 967 -15.90 -24.13 -18.26
N GLU A 968 -16.47 -25.17 -18.83
CA GLU A 968 -15.94 -26.54 -18.75
C GLU A 968 -15.54 -27.03 -20.14
N ALA A 969 -14.27 -27.35 -20.34
CA ALA A 969 -13.78 -27.99 -21.54
C ALA A 969 -13.65 -29.49 -21.29
N ARG A 970 -14.21 -30.30 -22.19
CA ARG A 970 -14.08 -31.76 -22.17
C ARG A 970 -13.33 -32.22 -23.41
N CYS A 971 -12.32 -33.05 -23.20
CA CYS A 971 -11.56 -33.59 -24.30
C CYS A 971 -11.16 -35.04 -24.02
N GLY A 972 -11.81 -35.98 -24.71
CA GLY A 972 -11.71 -37.40 -24.38
C GLY A 972 -12.20 -37.68 -22.95
N GLY A 973 -11.34 -38.23 -22.10
CA GLY A 973 -11.62 -38.48 -20.67
C GLY A 973 -11.21 -37.36 -19.71
N LEU A 974 -10.65 -36.26 -20.23
CA LEU A 974 -10.16 -35.14 -19.44
C LEU A 974 -11.20 -34.01 -19.38
N VAL A 975 -11.29 -33.38 -18.21
CA VAL A 975 -12.21 -32.26 -17.95
C VAL A 975 -11.43 -31.16 -17.27
N GLU A 976 -11.50 -29.96 -17.82
CA GLU A 976 -10.95 -28.75 -17.21
C GLU A 976 -12.05 -27.72 -17.00
N ARG A 977 -11.96 -26.98 -15.89
CA ARG A 977 -12.92 -25.93 -15.52
C ARG A 977 -12.19 -24.62 -15.30
N ALA A 978 -12.77 -23.55 -15.82
CA ALA A 978 -12.39 -22.19 -15.54
C ALA A 978 -13.64 -21.38 -15.17
N THR A 979 -13.47 -20.37 -14.33
CA THR A 979 -14.51 -19.40 -14.02
C THR A 979 -14.29 -18.15 -14.87
N ALA A 980 -15.38 -17.60 -15.42
CA ALA A 980 -15.37 -16.30 -16.06
C ALA A 980 -16.43 -15.41 -15.41
N ARG A 981 -16.04 -14.19 -15.06
CA ARG A 981 -16.91 -13.23 -14.38
C ARG A 981 -17.29 -12.08 -15.30
N ILE A 982 -18.58 -11.83 -15.42
CA ILE A 982 -19.12 -10.73 -16.24
C ILE A 982 -19.61 -9.62 -15.32
N VAL A 983 -18.99 -8.45 -15.46
CA VAL A 983 -19.26 -7.24 -14.67
C VAL A 983 -20.00 -6.19 -15.50
N LYS A 984 -20.69 -5.28 -14.82
CA LYS A 984 -21.40 -4.16 -15.46
C LYS A 984 -20.43 -3.16 -16.08
N SER A 985 -19.32 -2.86 -15.41
CA SER A 985 -18.23 -2.02 -15.91
C SER A 985 -16.87 -2.41 -15.32
N TYR A 986 -15.79 -2.03 -16.00
CA TYR A 986 -14.44 -2.17 -15.43
C TYR A 986 -14.20 -1.22 -14.26
N ASN A 987 -14.90 -0.09 -14.18
CA ASN A 987 -14.85 0.80 -13.01
C ASN A 987 -15.27 0.04 -11.75
N ASP A 988 -16.41 -0.66 -11.81
CA ASP A 988 -16.92 -1.47 -10.70
C ASP A 988 -15.90 -2.56 -10.31
N ALA A 989 -15.29 -3.21 -11.30
CA ALA A 989 -14.27 -4.22 -11.05
C ALA A 989 -13.02 -3.64 -10.37
N VAL A 990 -12.51 -2.49 -10.82
CA VAL A 990 -11.37 -1.81 -10.18
C VAL A 990 -11.69 -1.44 -8.73
N VAL A 991 -12.85 -0.82 -8.49
CA VAL A 991 -13.27 -0.41 -7.15
C VAL A 991 -13.41 -1.63 -6.23
N GLU A 992 -14.08 -2.68 -6.70
CA GLU A 992 -14.24 -3.91 -5.95
C GLU A 992 -12.89 -4.54 -5.60
N HIS A 993 -11.95 -4.66 -6.54
CA HIS A 993 -10.66 -5.28 -6.26
C HIS A 993 -9.81 -4.43 -5.32
N TYR A 994 -9.86 -3.11 -5.44
CA TYR A 994 -9.17 -2.22 -4.52
C TYR A 994 -9.75 -2.36 -3.10
N GLU A 995 -11.07 -2.32 -2.94
CA GLU A 995 -11.73 -2.38 -1.63
C GLU A 995 -11.71 -3.78 -0.99
N ARG A 996 -11.82 -4.83 -1.81
CA ARG A 996 -11.90 -6.23 -1.34
C ARG A 996 -10.54 -6.89 -1.17
N CYS A 997 -9.52 -6.45 -1.92
CA CYS A 997 -8.20 -7.06 -1.91
C CYS A 997 -7.11 -6.12 -1.44
N PHE A 998 -7.03 -4.92 -2.01
CA PHE A 998 -5.95 -3.99 -1.66
C PHE A 998 -6.11 -3.44 -0.24
N LEU A 999 -7.23 -2.79 0.09
CA LEU A 999 -7.43 -2.17 1.41
C LEU A 999 -7.29 -3.16 2.59
N PRO A 1000 -7.84 -4.39 2.55
CA PRO A 1000 -7.66 -5.34 3.64
C PRO A 1000 -6.21 -5.80 3.78
N TRP A 1001 -5.50 -5.99 2.66
CA TRP A 1001 -4.08 -6.30 2.68
C TRP A 1001 -3.25 -5.15 3.29
N VAL A 1002 -3.59 -3.90 2.95
CA VAL A 1002 -2.97 -2.70 3.54
C VAL A 1002 -3.21 -2.64 5.06
N LYS A 1003 -4.43 -2.97 5.53
CA LYS A 1003 -4.71 -3.13 6.97
C LYS A 1003 -3.89 -4.24 7.62
N GLU A 1004 -3.72 -5.37 6.94
CA GLU A 1004 -2.99 -6.53 7.46
C GLU A 1004 -1.52 -6.22 7.72
N ILE A 1005 -0.90 -5.35 6.91
CA ILE A 1005 0.48 -4.89 7.09
C ILE A 1005 0.61 -3.70 8.07
N GLY A 1006 -0.49 -3.28 8.71
CA GLY A 1006 -0.50 -2.34 9.83
C GLY A 1006 -0.82 -0.89 9.48
N VAL A 1007 -1.36 -0.62 8.29
CA VAL A 1007 -1.78 0.74 7.89
C VAL A 1007 -3.26 0.92 8.14
N ASP A 1008 -3.61 1.98 8.86
CA ASP A 1008 -5.01 2.34 9.11
C ASP A 1008 -5.62 3.03 7.89
N VAL A 1009 -6.26 2.26 7.00
CA VAL A 1009 -6.86 2.79 5.77
C VAL A 1009 -8.23 3.42 5.97
N ASP A 1010 -8.89 3.26 7.13
CA ASP A 1010 -10.24 3.79 7.34
C ASP A 1010 -10.25 5.33 7.33
N GLU A 1011 -9.07 5.93 7.49
CA GLU A 1011 -8.86 7.35 7.67
C GLU A 1011 -8.00 8.01 6.57
N LEU A 1012 -7.58 7.24 5.55
CA LEU A 1012 -6.65 7.67 4.49
C LEU A 1012 -7.29 7.67 3.10
N THR A 1013 -7.00 8.70 2.31
CA THR A 1013 -7.29 8.75 0.87
C THR A 1013 -6.41 7.77 0.09
N PRO A 1014 -6.76 7.39 -1.14
CA PRO A 1014 -5.94 6.47 -1.94
C PRO A 1014 -4.52 6.96 -2.20
N ARG A 1015 -4.33 8.28 -2.32
CA ARG A 1015 -3.00 8.90 -2.44
C ARG A 1015 -2.24 8.92 -1.13
N GLU A 1016 -2.93 9.07 0.01
CA GLU A 1016 -2.31 8.90 1.33
C GLU A 1016 -1.96 7.43 1.60
N ILE A 1017 -2.79 6.48 1.16
CA ILE A 1017 -2.47 5.04 1.23
C ILE A 1017 -1.28 4.73 0.33
N GLU A 1018 -1.28 5.23 -0.91
CA GLU A 1018 -0.13 5.13 -1.82
C GLU A 1018 1.14 5.69 -1.18
N ALA A 1019 1.05 6.89 -0.59
CA ALA A 1019 2.15 7.52 0.12
C ALA A 1019 2.65 6.63 1.26
N VAL A 1020 1.77 6.24 2.19
CA VAL A 1020 2.12 5.38 3.34
C VAL A 1020 2.73 4.05 2.90
N LEU A 1021 2.24 3.44 1.83
CA LEU A 1021 2.82 2.20 1.30
C LEU A 1021 4.17 2.43 0.61
N THR A 1022 4.32 3.54 -0.08
CA THR A 1022 5.61 3.98 -0.61
C THR A 1022 6.60 4.23 0.53
N ASP A 1023 6.13 4.80 1.65
CA ASP A 1023 6.89 5.02 2.88
C ASP A 1023 7.29 3.70 3.57
N MET A 1024 6.45 2.67 3.41
CA MET A 1024 6.75 1.29 3.81
C MET A 1024 7.62 0.52 2.80
N MET A 1025 8.18 1.21 1.79
CA MET A 1025 9.11 0.68 0.78
C MET A 1025 8.48 -0.28 -0.26
N TYR A 1026 7.17 -0.18 -0.52
CA TYR A 1026 6.55 -0.87 -1.67
C TYR A 1026 6.84 -0.12 -2.99
N PRO A 1027 6.91 -0.82 -4.15
CA PRO A 1027 7.33 -0.21 -5.41
C PRO A 1027 6.30 0.82 -5.92
N TRP A 1028 6.77 2.06 -6.15
CA TRP A 1028 5.93 3.20 -6.51
C TRP A 1028 5.26 3.05 -7.88
N GLU A 1029 5.95 2.58 -8.92
CA GLU A 1029 5.36 2.46 -10.27
C GLU A 1029 4.07 1.60 -10.26
N PRO A 1030 4.04 0.38 -9.68
CA PRO A 1030 2.81 -0.36 -9.45
C PRO A 1030 1.80 0.39 -8.58
N LEU A 1031 2.22 1.04 -7.50
CA LEU A 1031 1.32 1.76 -6.60
C LEU A 1031 0.65 2.96 -7.29
N ASP A 1032 1.37 3.77 -8.06
CA ASP A 1032 0.83 4.90 -8.82
C ASP A 1032 -0.12 4.43 -9.92
N VAL A 1033 0.23 3.36 -10.66
CA VAL A 1033 -0.69 2.77 -11.65
C VAL A 1033 -1.96 2.25 -11.00
N LEU A 1034 -1.83 1.62 -9.83
CA LEU A 1034 -2.96 1.11 -9.06
C LEU A 1034 -3.84 2.26 -8.54
N THR A 1035 -3.25 3.31 -7.99
CA THR A 1035 -3.95 4.47 -7.45
C THR A 1035 -4.53 5.36 -8.53
N GLU A 1036 -3.79 5.70 -9.60
CA GLU A 1036 -4.28 6.48 -10.75
C GLU A 1036 -5.52 5.82 -11.37
N ILE A 1037 -5.47 4.50 -11.62
CA ILE A 1037 -6.59 3.79 -12.25
C ILE A 1037 -7.75 3.63 -11.26
N PHE A 1038 -7.48 3.43 -9.97
CA PHE A 1038 -8.51 3.44 -8.94
C PHE A 1038 -9.20 4.80 -8.83
N GLU A 1039 -8.45 5.90 -8.80
CA GLU A 1039 -9.00 7.25 -8.76
C GLU A 1039 -9.81 7.56 -10.01
N LYS A 1040 -9.31 7.17 -11.18
CA LYS A 1040 -10.08 7.26 -12.44
C LYS A 1040 -11.38 6.46 -12.34
N ALA A 1041 -11.31 5.24 -11.81
CA ALA A 1041 -12.45 4.33 -11.70
C ALA A 1041 -13.51 4.82 -10.70
N LYS A 1042 -13.06 5.33 -9.55
CA LYS A 1042 -13.90 5.68 -8.39
C LYS A 1042 -14.32 7.15 -8.38
N TYR A 1043 -13.43 8.06 -8.74
CA TYR A 1043 -13.63 9.51 -8.57
C TYR A 1043 -13.74 10.29 -9.89
N SER A 1044 -13.41 9.69 -11.03
CA SER A 1044 -13.69 10.32 -12.34
C SER A 1044 -14.92 9.71 -13.00
N HIS A 1045 -15.51 10.45 -13.94
CA HIS A 1045 -16.64 9.97 -14.74
C HIS A 1045 -16.20 9.26 -16.04
N ARG A 1046 -14.92 8.93 -16.18
CA ARG A 1046 -14.38 8.23 -17.34
C ARG A 1046 -14.47 6.71 -17.15
N GLU A 1047 -14.91 6.01 -18.20
CA GLU A 1047 -14.85 4.55 -18.20
C GLU A 1047 -13.39 4.06 -18.22
N VAL A 1048 -13.11 3.05 -17.41
CA VAL A 1048 -11.87 2.27 -17.43
C VAL A 1048 -11.92 1.31 -18.62
N SER A 1049 -10.92 1.36 -19.48
CA SER A 1049 -10.78 0.43 -20.60
C SER A 1049 -10.24 -0.93 -20.13
N ARG A 1050 -10.40 -1.98 -20.96
CA ARG A 1050 -9.84 -3.31 -20.66
C ARG A 1050 -8.33 -3.28 -20.45
N GLU A 1051 -7.59 -2.50 -21.25
CA GLU A 1051 -6.13 -2.35 -21.12
C GLU A 1051 -5.73 -1.71 -19.79
N GLU A 1052 -6.46 -0.68 -19.36
CA GLU A 1052 -6.27 -0.06 -18.05
C GLU A 1052 -6.61 -1.02 -16.92
N PHE A 1053 -7.71 -1.77 -17.01
CA PHE A 1053 -8.03 -2.80 -16.02
C PHE A 1053 -6.92 -3.86 -15.91
N ILE A 1054 -6.36 -4.33 -17.04
CA ILE A 1054 -5.23 -5.28 -17.04
C ILE A 1054 -3.99 -4.66 -16.38
N ARG A 1055 -3.70 -3.38 -16.66
CA ARG A 1055 -2.60 -2.65 -15.99
C ARG A 1055 -2.81 -2.56 -14.49
N PHE A 1056 -4.00 -2.15 -14.05
CA PHE A 1056 -4.40 -2.09 -12.65
C PHE A 1056 -4.25 -3.45 -11.97
N TYR A 1057 -4.76 -4.52 -12.59
CA TYR A 1057 -4.71 -5.85 -12.00
C TYR A 1057 -3.28 -6.40 -11.89
N ARG A 1058 -2.42 -6.12 -12.89
CA ARG A 1058 -0.99 -6.47 -12.81
C ARG A 1058 -0.29 -5.71 -11.69
N ALA A 1059 -0.53 -4.40 -11.59
CA ALA A 1059 0.01 -3.57 -10.54
C ALA A 1059 -0.43 -4.07 -9.14
N LEU A 1060 -1.72 -4.39 -8.99
CA LEU A 1060 -2.26 -5.01 -7.77
C LEU A 1060 -1.52 -6.29 -7.40
N LEU A 1061 -1.35 -7.21 -8.34
CA LEU A 1061 -0.62 -8.47 -8.12
C LEU A 1061 0.86 -8.24 -7.76
N THR A 1062 1.52 -7.25 -8.38
CA THR A 1062 2.90 -6.88 -8.08
C THR A 1062 3.04 -6.38 -6.65
N VAL A 1063 2.07 -5.61 -6.15
CA VAL A 1063 2.12 -5.05 -4.79
C VAL A 1063 1.78 -6.10 -3.72
N ILE A 1064 0.70 -6.87 -3.92
CA ILE A 1064 0.20 -7.81 -2.89
C ILE A 1064 0.84 -9.21 -2.94
N GLY A 1065 1.66 -9.52 -3.97
CA GLY A 1065 2.37 -10.79 -4.09
C GLY A 1065 1.51 -12.02 -4.44
N GLY A 1066 0.26 -11.81 -4.90
CA GLY A 1066 -0.64 -12.87 -5.36
C GLY A 1066 -1.47 -13.54 -4.26
N GLY A 1067 -2.53 -12.86 -3.81
CA GLY A 1067 -3.56 -13.41 -2.91
C GLY A 1067 -5.00 -13.11 -3.32
N CYS A 1068 -5.20 -12.25 -4.33
CA CYS A 1068 -6.50 -11.89 -4.88
C CYS A 1068 -6.67 -12.60 -6.23
N VAL A 1069 -7.45 -13.69 -6.26
CA VAL A 1069 -7.77 -14.43 -7.48
C VAL A 1069 -9.19 -14.06 -7.92
N VAL A 1070 -9.35 -13.70 -9.20
CA VAL A 1070 -10.63 -13.47 -9.89
C VAL A 1070 -11.41 -14.76 -10.03
#